data_AF-D3EYY2-F1
#
_entry.id   AF-D3EYY2-F1
#
_cell.length_a   1.000
_cell.length_b   1.000
_cell.length_c   1.000
_cell.angle_alpha   90.00
_cell.angle_beta   90.00
_cell.angle_gamma   90.00
#
_symmetry.space_group_name_H-M   'P 1'
#
loop_
_entity.id
_entity.type
_entity.pdbx_description
1 polymer ?
#
loop_
_entity_poly.entity_id
_entity_poly.type
_entity_poly.pdbx_seq_one_letter_code
_entity_poly.pdbx_strand_id
1 'polypeptide(L)'
;MRTTSGARYIAAAIATAVAVLTFAAAAGAVSVNGFAYQALGPYSEVGEFYEKGLGLPHARAIVAYDSADSPATMASIHQWVQRMQSRGRQVLISFNHNNSAPPDPTTYGQRIRAFRDWMIDHGSAIPEFTAWNEPNHPAENDTTRVRLNPSAANQAPLAAQYWKRLNSLCQIAVNGQRCAAIAGDFSDPNPTLSGHISFFNRYVADYTAELSVGTDRATPSKWAIHPYSAIANKNFSVVESWINSNTGSADVWLTELGAKFCRENWGFENLAGTPGNAITAAAYQDDRARALKGSLAGLSSRVTRAYYYTLGAPAADPHKHCDIEPGWDTQLLGDQYGYGSAERPAFRALFPSAPTPQAPAVATTGASSVNTTTATLNGTVNPLGLTTTYRFEYGDTAAYGASTPDTSAGAGSSAINASANLTGLRPGTTYHYRLVASNVMGTSYGADQTFKTLAEPHVAFVDAEWGQDTITDWSLTLPAGWQQRFLFGSRVAAGTSPAAVTLNGTPYIAFVDADNGNTITVWKKDPIADWQRIFLGGPAVTAGTSPTAVVMDGEVRIFFADATLNDTLTEWRLSGGRWLEQGLYVDAMATGTRPSAVVSGDTLHLLYVSAAGSTMAAWRWTAASGWHHSRLYQDPVAAGTSPSAVLSKGTVHVFHVNARNNHTISDWTWDANGWVQHPLWGHRVAARSSPSAIVSTAGDPLVFFVDDENNNRETTAWVWAGTAGWQQAFLHGERVAAGTSPSAVMTDETPHVYYVNADRANSITDWSWTTTRGWQQTFLWGHRVAAGSSPAGW
;
A
#
# COMPACT_ATOMS: atom_id res chain seq x y z
N MET A 1 59.40 9.00 6.79
CA MET A 1 59.98 7.70 7.20
C MET A 1 59.04 7.04 8.21
N ARG A 2 58.70 5.77 7.98
CA ARG A 2 58.44 4.66 8.94
C ARG A 2 57.43 4.90 10.09
N THR A 3 56.23 4.31 10.06
CA THR A 3 55.82 2.92 10.40
C THR A 3 55.86 2.53 11.88
N THR A 4 54.67 2.12 12.36
CA THR A 4 54.34 1.01 13.30
C THR A 4 54.83 0.99 14.75
N SER A 5 53.88 1.00 15.69
CA SER A 5 53.64 -0.04 16.73
C SER A 5 52.58 0.49 17.72
N GLY A 6 51.47 -0.17 18.08
CA GLY A 6 51.20 -1.61 18.12
C GLY A 6 51.06 -2.10 19.56
N ALA A 7 49.85 -1.93 20.12
CA ALA A 7 49.15 -2.79 21.10
C ALA A 7 49.81 -3.21 22.45
N ARG A 8 49.16 -2.84 23.57
CA ARG A 8 48.89 -3.71 24.75
C ARG A 8 47.60 -3.29 25.49
N TYR A 9 46.57 -4.15 25.41
CA TYR A 9 45.58 -4.63 26.42
C TYR A 9 45.15 -3.71 27.60
N ILE A 10 43.90 -3.62 28.10
CA ILE A 10 42.53 -4.17 27.93
C ILE A 10 41.61 -3.22 28.74
N ALA A 11 40.44 -2.83 28.22
CA ALA A 11 39.14 -2.88 28.93
C ALA A 11 38.07 -2.00 28.24
N ALA A 12 36.90 -2.61 28.04
CA ALA A 12 35.61 -2.05 27.64
C ALA A 12 35.34 -1.81 26.14
N ALA A 13 34.21 -2.41 25.69
CA ALA A 13 33.53 -2.28 24.40
C ALA A 13 34.09 -3.06 23.20
N ILE A 14 33.59 -4.29 23.00
CA ILE A 14 32.81 -4.74 21.83
C ILE A 14 32.38 -6.18 22.14
N ALA A 15 31.13 -6.31 22.57
CA ALA A 15 30.40 -7.58 22.59
C ALA A 15 29.08 -7.33 21.88
N THR A 16 29.15 -7.11 20.57
CA THR A 16 27.96 -7.20 19.71
C THR A 16 27.98 -8.60 19.12
N ALA A 17 27.21 -9.47 19.76
CA ALA A 17 26.91 -10.80 19.27
C ALA A 17 26.29 -10.68 17.88
N VAL A 18 27.10 -10.87 16.83
CA VAL A 18 26.60 -11.39 15.58
C VAL A 18 26.29 -12.86 15.87
N ALA A 19 25.09 -13.11 16.39
CA ALA A 19 24.47 -14.40 16.24
C ALA A 19 24.21 -14.58 14.75
N VAL A 20 25.23 -15.02 14.02
CA VAL A 20 25.01 -15.87 12.86
C VAL A 20 24.23 -17.03 13.45
N LEU A 21 22.91 -17.03 13.26
CA LEU A 21 22.10 -18.23 13.33
C LEU A 21 22.66 -19.16 12.27
N THR A 22 23.75 -19.85 12.60
CA THR A 22 23.93 -21.22 12.19
C THR A 22 22.70 -21.94 12.72
N PHE A 23 21.64 -21.94 11.91
CA PHE A 23 20.81 -23.13 11.84
C PHE A 23 21.77 -24.25 11.47
N ALA A 24 22.39 -24.86 12.47
CA ALA A 24 22.61 -26.28 12.42
C ALA A 24 21.21 -26.83 12.18
N ALA A 25 20.90 -27.12 10.92
CA ALA A 25 19.73 -27.89 10.57
C ALA A 25 19.86 -29.15 11.42
N ALA A 26 19.09 -29.21 12.51
CA ALA A 26 18.79 -30.47 13.15
C ALA A 26 18.38 -31.38 11.98
N ALA A 27 19.10 -32.48 11.78
CA ALA A 27 18.88 -33.41 10.68
C ALA A 27 17.37 -33.56 10.50
N GLY A 28 16.86 -33.04 9.39
CA GLY A 28 15.45 -32.66 9.28
C GLY A 28 14.60 -33.90 9.49
N ALA A 29 13.86 -33.94 10.60
CA ALA A 29 12.85 -34.96 10.82
C ALA A 29 11.93 -34.95 9.59
N VAL A 30 11.80 -36.10 8.92
CA VAL A 30 10.93 -36.23 7.75
C VAL A 30 9.53 -35.81 8.18
N SER A 31 8.96 -34.83 7.48
CA SER A 31 7.61 -34.34 7.73
C SER A 31 6.78 -34.47 6.46
N VAL A 32 5.47 -34.65 6.64
CA VAL A 32 4.53 -34.71 5.52
C VAL A 32 4.51 -33.34 4.85
N ASN A 33 4.95 -33.29 3.61
CA ASN A 33 5.10 -32.06 2.81
C ASN A 33 4.39 -32.12 1.45
N GLY A 34 3.58 -33.17 1.23
CA GLY A 34 2.70 -33.29 0.08
C GLY A 34 1.43 -34.06 0.40
N PHE A 35 0.49 -34.03 -0.54
CA PHE A 35 -0.71 -34.86 -0.52
C PHE A 35 -0.79 -35.69 -1.81
N ALA A 36 -1.32 -36.90 -1.70
CA ALA A 36 -1.51 -37.83 -2.81
C ALA A 36 -2.98 -38.16 -3.00
N TYR A 37 -3.39 -38.27 -4.26
CA TYR A 37 -4.76 -38.54 -4.67
C TYR A 37 -4.83 -39.66 -5.71
N GLN A 38 -5.78 -40.60 -5.56
CA GLN A 38 -6.05 -41.70 -6.49
C GLN A 38 -7.41 -41.55 -7.17
N ALA A 39 -7.48 -41.90 -8.47
CA ALA A 39 -8.68 -41.90 -9.31
C ALA A 39 -9.29 -40.50 -9.59
N LEU A 40 -8.64 -39.74 -10.48
CA LEU A 40 -9.16 -38.48 -11.03
C LEU A 40 -10.38 -38.76 -11.93
N GLY A 41 -11.59 -38.64 -11.37
CA GLY A 41 -12.85 -38.62 -12.12
C GLY A 41 -13.41 -37.20 -12.26
N PRO A 42 -14.40 -36.96 -13.15
CA PRO A 42 -15.00 -35.64 -13.36
C PRO A 42 -15.75 -35.06 -12.14
N TYR A 43 -15.86 -35.79 -11.02
CA TYR A 43 -16.63 -35.40 -9.82
C TYR A 43 -15.92 -35.65 -8.49
N SER A 44 -14.59 -35.79 -8.46
CA SER A 44 -13.89 -35.95 -7.17
C SER A 44 -13.72 -34.60 -6.46
N GLU A 45 -14.74 -34.18 -5.73
CA GLU A 45 -14.75 -33.00 -4.84
C GLU A 45 -14.02 -33.24 -3.51
N VAL A 46 -13.33 -34.37 -3.34
CA VAL A 46 -12.41 -34.51 -2.22
C VAL A 46 -11.18 -33.66 -2.52
N GLY A 47 -11.16 -32.43 -2.00
CA GLY A 47 -9.87 -31.76 -1.80
C GLY A 47 -9.83 -30.25 -1.84
N GLU A 48 -10.84 -29.51 -2.28
CA GLU A 48 -10.68 -28.05 -2.36
C GLU A 48 -10.34 -27.42 -0.98
N PHE A 49 -10.89 -28.00 0.10
CA PHE A 49 -10.63 -27.61 1.48
C PHE A 49 -9.24 -28.06 1.99
N TYR A 50 -8.83 -29.30 1.68
CA TYR A 50 -7.48 -29.81 1.99
C TYR A 50 -6.37 -29.03 1.25
N GLU A 51 -6.62 -28.71 -0.01
CA GLU A 51 -5.74 -27.94 -0.90
C GLU A 51 -5.68 -26.45 -0.53
N LYS A 52 -6.73 -25.88 0.07
CA LYS A 52 -6.71 -24.49 0.53
C LYS A 52 -6.04 -24.37 1.90
N GLY A 53 -6.32 -25.29 2.84
CA GLY A 53 -5.91 -25.16 4.25
C GLY A 53 -4.45 -25.53 4.59
N LEU A 54 -3.83 -26.45 3.83
CA LEU A 54 -2.58 -27.09 4.26
C LEU A 54 -1.26 -26.41 3.83
N GLY A 55 -1.28 -25.52 2.83
CA GLY A 55 -0.07 -24.82 2.35
C GLY A 55 1.08 -25.70 1.85
N LEU A 56 0.87 -27.00 1.59
CA LEU A 56 1.95 -27.94 1.25
C LEU A 56 2.60 -27.64 -0.13
N PRO A 57 3.93 -27.75 -0.28
CA PRO A 57 4.61 -27.45 -1.54
C PRO A 57 4.42 -28.51 -2.63
N HIS A 58 3.95 -29.72 -2.30
CA HIS A 58 3.88 -30.85 -3.25
C HIS A 58 2.47 -31.45 -3.37
N ALA A 59 2.12 -31.91 -4.57
CA ALA A 59 0.87 -32.61 -4.88
C ALA A 59 1.17 -33.82 -5.78
N ARG A 60 0.57 -34.97 -5.48
CA ARG A 60 0.70 -36.21 -6.27
C ARG A 60 -0.66 -36.68 -6.77
N ALA A 61 -0.74 -37.08 -8.03
CA ALA A 61 -1.92 -37.73 -8.59
C ALA A 61 -1.54 -39.07 -9.24
N ILE A 62 -2.34 -40.10 -8.98
CA ILE A 62 -2.21 -41.42 -9.60
C ILE A 62 -3.21 -41.51 -10.76
N VAL A 63 -2.70 -41.80 -11.96
CA VAL A 63 -3.48 -41.84 -13.20
C VAL A 63 -3.24 -43.14 -13.97
N ALA A 64 -4.18 -43.51 -14.83
CA ALA A 64 -4.02 -44.69 -15.69
C ALA A 64 -3.00 -44.40 -16.80
N TYR A 65 -2.16 -45.37 -17.17
CA TYR A 65 -1.16 -45.18 -18.24
C TYR A 65 -1.80 -44.99 -19.63
N ASP A 66 -3.03 -45.44 -19.81
CA ASP A 66 -3.86 -45.28 -21.02
C ASP A 66 -4.74 -44.02 -20.97
N SER A 67 -4.52 -43.12 -20.01
CA SER A 67 -5.24 -41.83 -19.95
C SER A 67 -5.07 -40.99 -21.21
N ALA A 68 -3.93 -41.13 -21.91
CA ALA A 68 -3.66 -40.46 -23.18
C ALA A 68 -4.64 -40.86 -24.30
N ASP A 69 -5.29 -42.03 -24.19
CA ASP A 69 -6.24 -42.52 -25.19
C ASP A 69 -7.64 -41.87 -25.03
N SER A 70 -7.85 -41.08 -23.96
CA SER A 70 -9.12 -40.43 -23.64
C SER A 70 -8.98 -38.91 -23.49
N PRO A 71 -9.46 -38.10 -24.46
CA PRO A 71 -9.43 -36.64 -24.38
C PRO A 71 -10.12 -36.08 -23.12
N ALA A 72 -11.22 -36.71 -22.68
CA ALA A 72 -11.96 -36.28 -21.48
C ALA A 72 -11.16 -36.52 -20.18
N THR A 73 -10.40 -37.62 -20.13
CA THR A 73 -9.52 -37.92 -19.00
C THR A 73 -8.34 -36.95 -18.98
N MET A 74 -7.73 -36.68 -20.14
CA MET A 74 -6.66 -35.67 -20.28
C MET A 74 -7.12 -34.28 -19.83
N ALA A 75 -8.32 -33.85 -20.21
CA ALA A 75 -8.88 -32.56 -19.79
C ALA A 75 -9.10 -32.47 -18.27
N SER A 76 -9.62 -33.53 -17.64
CA SER A 76 -9.81 -33.57 -16.19
C SER A 76 -8.49 -33.47 -15.43
N ILE A 77 -7.47 -34.21 -15.89
CA ILE A 77 -6.13 -34.17 -15.30
C ILE A 77 -5.49 -32.78 -15.50
N HIS A 78 -5.65 -32.19 -16.68
CA HIS A 78 -5.18 -30.82 -16.99
C HIS A 78 -5.72 -29.77 -16.01
N GLN A 79 -7.03 -29.76 -15.81
CA GLN A 79 -7.67 -28.81 -14.92
C GLN A 79 -7.15 -28.97 -13.48
N TRP A 80 -6.95 -30.20 -13.02
CA TRP A 80 -6.36 -30.46 -11.71
C TRP A 80 -4.93 -29.92 -11.62
N VAL A 81 -4.08 -30.18 -12.64
CA VAL A 81 -2.70 -29.69 -12.67
C VAL A 81 -2.63 -28.16 -12.66
N GLN A 82 -3.44 -27.48 -13.48
CA GLN A 82 -3.49 -26.01 -13.48
C GLN A 82 -3.93 -25.45 -12.12
N ARG A 83 -4.89 -26.08 -11.45
CA ARG A 83 -5.31 -25.69 -10.09
C ARG A 83 -4.21 -25.86 -9.06
N MET A 84 -3.33 -26.86 -9.18
CA MET A 84 -2.20 -27.02 -8.27
C MET A 84 -1.09 -26.01 -8.55
N GLN A 85 -0.80 -25.76 -9.81
CA GLN A 85 0.24 -24.82 -10.22
C GLN A 85 -0.13 -23.36 -9.90
N SER A 86 -1.39 -22.97 -10.08
CA SER A 86 -1.86 -21.62 -9.69
C SER A 86 -1.74 -21.36 -8.18
N ARG A 87 -1.63 -22.42 -7.38
CA ARG A 87 -1.38 -22.39 -5.93
C ARG A 87 0.10 -22.59 -5.57
N GLY A 88 1.02 -22.55 -6.55
CA GLY A 88 2.46 -22.65 -6.33
C GLY A 88 2.98 -24.05 -6.00
N ARG A 89 2.22 -25.11 -6.28
CA ARG A 89 2.56 -26.50 -5.91
C ARG A 89 3.34 -27.19 -7.01
N GLN A 90 4.33 -28.02 -6.63
CA GLN A 90 5.02 -28.94 -7.52
C GLN A 90 4.23 -30.24 -7.67
N VAL A 91 4.02 -30.68 -8.91
CA VAL A 91 3.16 -31.82 -9.24
C VAL A 91 3.98 -33.06 -9.59
N LEU A 92 3.63 -34.19 -8.96
CA LEU A 92 4.06 -35.54 -9.31
C LEU A 92 2.90 -36.31 -9.95
N ILE A 93 3.11 -36.89 -11.13
CA ILE A 93 2.15 -37.83 -11.75
C ILE A 93 2.69 -39.25 -11.64
N SER A 94 1.93 -40.13 -11.01
CA SER A 94 2.22 -41.55 -10.89
C SER A 94 1.31 -42.36 -11.80
N PHE A 95 1.85 -43.29 -12.59
CA PHE A 95 1.05 -44.10 -13.50
C PHE A 95 0.74 -45.49 -12.90
N ASN A 96 -0.52 -45.82 -12.57
CA ASN A 96 -1.12 -47.19 -12.50
C ASN A 96 -2.59 -47.19 -11.98
N HIS A 97 -3.20 -48.39 -11.95
CA HIS A 97 -4.53 -48.85 -11.52
C HIS A 97 -5.67 -48.53 -12.50
N ASN A 98 -5.72 -49.19 -13.68
CA ASN A 98 -7.01 -49.36 -14.40
C ASN A 98 -7.08 -50.54 -15.42
N ASN A 99 -8.28 -50.71 -16.01
CA ASN A 99 -8.99 -51.92 -16.50
C ASN A 99 -8.37 -52.85 -17.57
N SER A 100 -7.11 -52.64 -17.99
CA SER A 100 -6.50 -53.30 -19.15
C SER A 100 -5.12 -53.89 -18.81
N ALA A 101 -4.69 -54.92 -19.53
CA ALA A 101 -3.38 -55.56 -19.32
C ALA A 101 -2.23 -54.59 -19.65
N PRO A 102 -1.13 -54.58 -18.86
CA PRO A 102 -0.01 -53.66 -19.09
C PRO A 102 0.61 -53.88 -20.49
N PRO A 103 0.90 -52.81 -21.24
CA PRO A 103 1.37 -52.90 -22.63
C PRO A 103 2.87 -53.24 -22.69
N ASP A 104 3.41 -53.51 -23.87
CA ASP A 104 4.87 -53.62 -23.99
C ASP A 104 5.56 -52.27 -23.69
N PRO A 105 6.85 -52.27 -23.30
CA PRO A 105 7.57 -51.04 -22.94
C PRO A 105 7.64 -49.97 -24.03
N THR A 106 7.55 -50.34 -25.30
CA THR A 106 7.56 -49.38 -26.41
C THR A 106 6.24 -48.62 -26.45
N THR A 107 5.12 -49.36 -26.42
CA THR A 107 3.77 -48.79 -26.36
C THR A 107 3.56 -47.94 -25.11
N TYR A 108 4.05 -48.41 -23.95
CA TYR A 108 4.04 -47.64 -22.71
C TYR A 108 4.74 -46.27 -22.87
N GLY A 109 5.96 -46.26 -23.42
CA GLY A 109 6.73 -45.04 -23.63
C GLY A 109 6.08 -44.07 -24.63
N GLN A 110 5.38 -44.59 -25.65
CA GLN A 110 4.63 -43.78 -26.61
C GLN A 110 3.44 -43.07 -25.95
N ARG A 111 2.66 -43.79 -25.12
CA ARG A 111 1.50 -43.22 -24.43
C ARG A 111 1.88 -42.12 -23.44
N ILE A 112 2.96 -42.31 -22.69
CA ILE A 112 3.42 -41.27 -21.75
C ILE A 112 4.03 -40.07 -22.45
N ARG A 113 4.72 -40.28 -23.56
CA ARG A 113 5.16 -39.18 -24.42
C ARG A 113 3.96 -38.35 -24.87
N ALA A 114 2.91 -39.00 -25.39
CA ALA A 114 1.69 -38.32 -25.81
C ALA A 114 1.01 -37.57 -24.64
N PHE A 115 0.92 -38.20 -23.47
CA PHE A 115 0.40 -37.56 -22.25
C PHE A 115 1.19 -36.29 -21.89
N ARG A 116 2.52 -36.40 -21.78
CA ARG A 116 3.40 -35.31 -21.37
C ARG A 116 3.35 -34.15 -22.36
N ASP A 117 3.51 -34.45 -23.64
CA ASP A 117 3.58 -33.44 -24.70
C ASP A 117 2.26 -32.67 -24.78
N TRP A 118 1.12 -33.38 -24.70
CA TRP A 118 -0.20 -32.75 -24.65
C TRP A 118 -0.36 -31.82 -23.45
N MET A 119 0.07 -32.22 -22.25
CA MET A 119 -0.03 -31.36 -21.06
C MET A 119 0.81 -30.08 -21.19
N ILE A 120 2.02 -30.19 -21.74
CA ILE A 120 2.92 -29.05 -21.96
C ILE A 120 2.34 -28.10 -23.01
N ASP A 121 1.82 -28.62 -24.11
CA ASP A 121 1.21 -27.82 -25.18
C ASP A 121 -0.04 -27.07 -24.71
N HIS A 122 -0.73 -27.57 -23.69
CA HIS A 122 -1.90 -26.92 -23.08
C HIS A 122 -1.54 -26.03 -21.87
N GLY A 123 -0.24 -25.77 -21.64
CA GLY A 123 0.24 -24.79 -20.66
C GLY A 123 0.53 -25.34 -19.27
N SER A 124 0.58 -26.67 -19.09
CA SER A 124 0.94 -27.29 -17.81
C SER A 124 2.42 -27.68 -17.72
N ALA A 125 3.10 -27.28 -16.65
CA ALA A 125 4.46 -27.71 -16.34
C ALA A 125 4.50 -28.92 -15.38
N ILE A 126 4.68 -30.14 -15.90
CA ILE A 126 4.77 -31.35 -15.06
C ILE A 126 6.23 -31.77 -14.91
N PRO A 127 6.89 -31.48 -13.77
CA PRO A 127 8.31 -31.73 -13.62
C PRO A 127 8.65 -33.19 -13.31
N GLU A 128 7.71 -34.00 -12.80
CA GLU A 128 8.05 -35.25 -12.12
C GLU A 128 7.04 -36.38 -12.38
N PHE A 129 7.56 -37.59 -12.69
CA PHE A 129 6.76 -38.77 -13.02
C PHE A 129 7.28 -40.06 -12.33
N THR A 130 6.39 -40.92 -11.83
CA THR A 130 6.73 -42.33 -11.51
C THR A 130 6.28 -43.27 -12.62
N ALA A 131 7.11 -44.25 -12.98
CA ALA A 131 6.84 -45.14 -14.11
C ALA A 131 5.75 -46.18 -13.81
N TRP A 132 5.64 -46.65 -12.57
CA TRP A 132 4.62 -47.62 -12.22
C TRP A 132 4.30 -47.47 -10.75
N ASN A 133 3.05 -47.15 -10.43
CA ASN A 133 2.49 -47.20 -9.08
C ASN A 133 2.27 -48.66 -8.63
N GLU A 134 3.05 -49.12 -7.65
CA GLU A 134 2.95 -50.46 -7.03
C GLU A 134 3.21 -51.67 -7.95
N PRO A 135 4.32 -51.71 -8.69
CA PRO A 135 4.59 -52.80 -9.63
C PRO A 135 4.83 -54.16 -8.96
N ASN A 136 5.05 -54.17 -7.64
CA ASN A 136 5.29 -55.36 -6.84
C ASN A 136 4.07 -55.74 -5.97
N HIS A 137 2.89 -55.14 -6.18
CA HIS A 137 1.68 -55.53 -5.49
C HIS A 137 1.04 -56.75 -6.19
N PRO A 138 0.69 -57.84 -5.48
CA PRO A 138 0.00 -58.98 -6.08
C PRO A 138 -1.43 -58.59 -6.50
N ALA A 139 -1.99 -59.24 -7.53
CA ALA A 139 -3.40 -59.05 -7.85
C ALA A 139 -4.25 -59.54 -6.67
N GLU A 140 -5.12 -58.67 -6.16
CA GLU A 140 -6.19 -59.06 -5.27
C GLU A 140 -7.12 -60.04 -6.01
N ASN A 141 -7.67 -61.02 -5.28
CA ASN A 141 -8.47 -62.14 -5.81
C ASN A 141 -9.84 -61.70 -6.40
N ASP A 142 -9.90 -60.63 -7.19
CA ASP A 142 -11.07 -60.24 -7.95
C ASP A 142 -11.11 -61.04 -9.27
N THR A 143 -11.91 -62.11 -9.26
CA THR A 143 -12.13 -63.00 -10.42
C THR A 143 -12.85 -62.31 -11.60
N THR A 144 -13.29 -61.05 -11.47
CA THR A 144 -13.97 -60.30 -12.54
C THR A 144 -13.05 -59.33 -13.29
N ARG A 145 -11.86 -59.04 -12.77
CA ARG A 145 -10.85 -58.21 -13.42
C ARG A 145 -9.68 -59.10 -13.81
N VAL A 146 -9.42 -59.25 -15.10
CA VAL A 146 -8.25 -60.00 -15.60
C VAL A 146 -6.98 -59.32 -15.08
N ARG A 147 -6.47 -59.74 -13.92
CA ARG A 147 -5.24 -59.22 -13.31
C ARG A 147 -4.41 -60.37 -12.73
N LEU A 148 -3.11 -60.24 -12.95
CA LEU A 148 -2.08 -61.28 -12.96
C LEU A 148 -1.77 -61.92 -11.59
N ASN A 149 -1.70 -63.25 -11.52
CA ASN A 149 -0.92 -64.05 -10.55
C ASN A 149 -0.73 -65.46 -11.17
N PRO A 150 0.40 -66.23 -11.12
CA PRO A 150 1.50 -66.23 -10.13
C PRO A 150 2.91 -66.58 -10.66
N SER A 151 3.85 -65.63 -10.65
CA SER A 151 5.31 -65.84 -10.45
C SER A 151 6.01 -64.49 -10.53
N ALA A 152 5.97 -63.77 -9.42
CA ALA A 152 6.29 -62.35 -9.32
C ALA A 152 7.79 -61.96 -9.44
N ALA A 153 8.60 -62.76 -10.15
CA ALA A 153 9.99 -62.45 -10.50
C ALA A 153 10.13 -61.76 -11.87
N ASN A 154 9.19 -61.96 -12.79
CA ASN A 154 9.27 -61.39 -14.16
C ASN A 154 8.74 -59.94 -14.28
N GLN A 155 8.19 -59.37 -13.20
CA GLN A 155 7.69 -57.99 -13.18
C GLN A 155 8.78 -56.96 -12.91
N ALA A 156 9.81 -57.31 -12.13
CA ALA A 156 10.94 -56.43 -11.86
C ALA A 156 11.70 -56.02 -13.14
N PRO A 157 12.02 -56.94 -14.08
CA PRO A 157 12.56 -56.58 -15.40
C PRO A 157 11.63 -55.65 -16.21
N LEU A 158 10.32 -55.90 -16.20
CA LEU A 158 9.37 -55.09 -16.95
C LEU A 158 9.24 -53.67 -16.39
N ALA A 159 9.14 -53.54 -15.06
CA ALA A 159 9.12 -52.24 -14.38
C ALA A 159 10.42 -51.46 -14.60
N ALA A 160 11.57 -52.15 -14.59
CA ALA A 160 12.87 -51.55 -14.91
C ALA A 160 12.90 -51.00 -16.34
N GLN A 161 12.31 -51.73 -17.30
CA GLN A 161 12.19 -51.27 -18.69
C GLN A 161 11.26 -50.07 -18.84
N TYR A 162 10.11 -50.03 -18.16
CA TYR A 162 9.24 -48.85 -18.16
C TYR A 162 9.94 -47.62 -17.60
N TRP A 163 10.66 -47.77 -16.49
CA TRP A 163 11.44 -46.67 -15.94
C TRP A 163 12.56 -46.22 -16.89
N LYS A 164 13.32 -47.13 -17.52
CA LYS A 164 14.34 -46.78 -18.52
C LYS A 164 13.73 -45.96 -19.67
N ARG A 165 12.54 -46.35 -20.15
CA ARG A 165 11.79 -45.61 -21.19
C ARG A 165 11.39 -44.21 -20.70
N LEU A 166 10.77 -44.10 -19.52
CA LEU A 166 10.40 -42.81 -18.93
C LEU A 166 11.62 -41.91 -18.68
N ASN A 167 12.71 -42.46 -18.16
CA ASN A 167 13.93 -41.72 -17.91
C ASN A 167 14.51 -41.16 -19.21
N SER A 168 14.57 -41.98 -20.27
CA SER A 168 15.02 -41.52 -21.60
C SER A 168 14.11 -40.41 -22.16
N LEU A 169 12.79 -40.53 -21.97
CA LEU A 169 11.81 -39.53 -22.38
C LEU A 169 12.05 -38.20 -21.65
N CYS A 170 12.29 -38.25 -20.34
CA CYS A 170 12.51 -37.06 -19.51
C CYS A 170 13.84 -36.32 -19.78
N GLN A 171 14.81 -36.95 -20.46
CA GLN A 171 16.02 -36.26 -20.93
C GLN A 171 15.76 -35.34 -22.14
N ILE A 172 14.64 -35.52 -22.84
CA ILE A 172 14.26 -34.72 -24.01
C ILE A 172 13.44 -33.52 -23.53
N ALA A 173 13.94 -32.31 -23.80
CA ALA A 173 13.23 -31.08 -23.47
C ALA A 173 12.09 -30.79 -24.47
N VAL A 174 10.96 -30.33 -23.97
CA VAL A 174 9.81 -29.84 -24.75
C VAL A 174 9.50 -28.42 -24.28
N ASN A 175 9.47 -27.44 -25.19
CA ASN A 175 9.32 -26.01 -24.86
C ASN A 175 10.28 -25.52 -23.75
N GLY A 176 11.52 -26.04 -23.75
CA GLY A 176 12.54 -25.71 -22.74
C GLY A 176 12.38 -26.41 -21.39
N GLN A 177 11.32 -27.23 -21.21
CA GLN A 177 11.04 -27.95 -19.97
C GLN A 177 11.53 -29.39 -20.04
N ARG A 178 12.14 -29.88 -18.95
CA ARG A 178 12.50 -31.29 -18.75
C ARG A 178 11.73 -31.85 -17.54
N CYS A 179 11.47 -33.14 -17.55
CA CYS A 179 10.93 -33.85 -16.40
C CYS A 179 12.01 -34.69 -15.69
N ALA A 180 11.67 -35.23 -14.53
CA ALA A 180 12.46 -36.20 -13.80
C ALA A 180 11.66 -37.50 -13.67
N ALA A 181 12.32 -38.62 -13.94
CA ALA A 181 11.77 -39.96 -13.76
C ALA A 181 12.18 -40.50 -12.38
N ILE A 182 11.20 -40.80 -11.53
CA ILE A 182 11.43 -41.40 -10.21
C ILE A 182 11.37 -42.92 -10.33
N ALA A 183 12.39 -43.60 -9.79
CA ALA A 183 12.48 -45.05 -9.81
C ALA A 183 11.71 -45.67 -8.65
N GLY A 184 10.81 -46.58 -8.97
CA GLY A 184 10.03 -47.23 -7.95
C GLY A 184 8.94 -46.34 -7.39
N ASP A 185 7.82 -46.99 -7.19
CA ASP A 185 6.68 -46.55 -6.40
C ASP A 185 6.22 -47.84 -5.71
N PHE A 186 7.17 -48.46 -5.00
CA PHE A 186 7.07 -49.86 -4.57
C PHE A 186 6.24 -49.97 -3.30
N SER A 187 5.43 -51.00 -3.16
CA SER A 187 4.70 -51.27 -1.92
C SER A 187 5.56 -52.10 -0.96
N ASP A 188 5.63 -51.74 0.33
CA ASP A 188 6.09 -52.67 1.37
C ASP A 188 4.87 -53.49 1.88
N PRO A 189 4.63 -54.69 1.34
CA PRO A 189 3.33 -55.37 1.43
C PRO A 189 2.81 -55.68 2.86
N ASN A 190 1.49 -55.87 2.95
CA ASN A 190 0.65 -56.07 4.15
C ASN A 190 1.23 -57.00 5.26
N PRO A 191 1.13 -56.62 6.57
CA PRO A 191 1.63 -57.38 7.72
C PRO A 191 1.02 -58.77 8.01
N THR A 192 -0.10 -59.17 7.40
CA THR A 192 -0.80 -60.41 7.78
C THR A 192 -0.27 -61.70 7.12
N LEU A 193 0.77 -61.64 6.28
CA LEU A 193 1.29 -62.82 5.58
C LEU A 193 2.82 -62.96 5.75
N SER A 194 3.25 -63.95 6.54
CA SER A 194 4.68 -64.30 6.69
C SER A 194 5.28 -64.67 5.33
N GLY A 195 6.21 -63.86 4.81
CA GLY A 195 6.91 -64.10 3.54
C GLY A 195 6.96 -62.88 2.59
N HIS A 196 6.06 -61.90 2.78
CA HIS A 196 5.92 -60.74 1.90
C HIS A 196 7.06 -59.70 2.01
N ILE A 197 7.70 -59.54 3.18
CA ILE A 197 8.94 -58.72 3.31
C ILE A 197 10.08 -59.31 2.49
N SER A 198 10.23 -60.64 2.50
CA SER A 198 11.25 -61.33 1.71
C SER A 198 11.00 -61.16 0.20
N PHE A 199 9.73 -61.02 -0.20
CA PHE A 199 9.34 -60.75 -1.57
C PHE A 199 9.69 -59.31 -1.98
N PHE A 200 9.39 -58.31 -1.16
CA PHE A 200 9.78 -56.92 -1.42
C PHE A 200 11.30 -56.77 -1.63
N ASN A 201 12.10 -57.34 -0.72
CA ASN A 201 13.56 -57.29 -0.84
C ASN A 201 14.08 -58.00 -2.10
N ARG A 202 13.52 -59.17 -2.44
CA ARG A 202 13.88 -59.88 -3.69
C ARG A 202 13.50 -59.08 -4.93
N TYR A 203 12.27 -58.56 -4.99
CA TYR A 203 11.79 -57.76 -6.12
C TYR A 203 12.68 -56.54 -6.38
N VAL A 204 13.04 -55.80 -5.31
CA VAL A 204 13.94 -54.65 -5.43
C VAL A 204 15.32 -55.07 -5.90
N ALA A 205 15.86 -56.17 -5.38
CA ALA A 205 17.17 -56.68 -5.79
C ALA A 205 17.16 -57.04 -7.28
N ASP A 206 16.11 -57.73 -7.75
CA ASP A 206 15.93 -58.07 -9.17
C ASP A 206 15.79 -56.81 -10.02
N TYR A 207 14.98 -55.83 -9.59
CA TYR A 207 14.82 -54.54 -10.29
C TYR A 207 16.15 -53.79 -10.41
N THR A 208 16.92 -53.74 -9.32
CA THR A 208 18.21 -53.05 -9.27
C THR A 208 19.27 -53.77 -10.12
N ALA A 209 19.24 -55.10 -10.14
CA ALA A 209 20.07 -55.90 -11.03
C ALA A 209 19.74 -55.60 -12.49
N GLU A 210 18.46 -55.55 -12.86
CA GLU A 210 18.00 -55.23 -14.22
C GLU A 210 18.38 -53.81 -14.68
N LEU A 211 18.38 -52.84 -13.77
CA LEU A 211 18.91 -51.50 -14.04
C LEU A 211 20.43 -51.48 -14.31
N SER A 212 21.16 -52.47 -13.79
CA SER A 212 22.62 -52.59 -13.87
C SER A 212 23.12 -53.42 -15.07
N VAL A 213 22.22 -54.06 -15.82
CA VAL A 213 22.52 -54.92 -16.98
C VAL A 213 22.37 -54.15 -18.31
N GLY A 214 23.23 -54.49 -19.29
CA GLY A 214 23.24 -53.92 -20.65
C GLY A 214 24.15 -52.70 -20.84
N THR A 215 24.09 -52.07 -22.01
CA THR A 215 24.80 -50.80 -22.33
C THR A 215 24.14 -49.58 -21.71
N ASP A 216 22.85 -49.69 -21.34
CA ASP A 216 22.02 -48.62 -20.78
C ASP A 216 21.98 -48.72 -19.24
N ARG A 217 23.14 -48.93 -18.62
CA ARG A 217 23.25 -48.95 -17.15
C ARG A 217 22.78 -47.62 -16.60
N ALA A 218 21.88 -47.66 -15.63
CA ALA A 218 21.26 -46.45 -15.13
C ALA A 218 21.07 -46.52 -13.61
N THR A 219 21.55 -45.48 -12.92
CA THR A 219 21.35 -45.31 -11.48
C THR A 219 20.29 -44.23 -11.26
N PRO A 220 19.15 -44.55 -10.64
CA PRO A 220 18.13 -43.55 -10.38
C PRO A 220 18.63 -42.49 -9.39
N SER A 221 18.30 -41.23 -9.67
CA SER A 221 18.58 -40.09 -8.77
C SER A 221 17.48 -39.85 -7.73
N LYS A 222 16.31 -40.47 -7.90
CA LYS A 222 15.15 -40.41 -7.02
C LYS A 222 14.47 -41.76 -6.95
N TRP A 223 14.01 -42.15 -5.77
CA TRP A 223 13.23 -43.36 -5.53
C TRP A 223 11.91 -43.07 -4.83
N ALA A 224 10.89 -43.89 -5.03
CA ALA A 224 9.68 -43.84 -4.20
C ALA A 224 9.21 -45.20 -3.68
N ILE A 225 8.54 -45.15 -2.53
CA ILE A 225 8.02 -46.31 -1.81
C ILE A 225 6.72 -45.95 -1.07
N HIS A 226 5.78 -46.88 -1.07
CA HIS A 226 4.55 -46.88 -0.26
C HIS A 226 4.83 -47.70 1.00
N PRO A 227 4.97 -47.07 2.18
CA PRO A 227 5.37 -47.73 3.42
C PRO A 227 4.15 -48.24 4.22
N TYR A 228 3.18 -48.89 3.56
CA TYR A 228 2.01 -49.52 4.16
C TYR A 228 2.29 -50.40 5.38
N SER A 229 3.23 -51.35 5.27
CA SER A 229 3.52 -52.26 6.38
C SER A 229 4.20 -51.54 7.54
N ALA A 230 5.11 -50.63 7.22
CA ALA A 230 5.82 -49.83 8.21
C ALA A 230 4.88 -48.92 9.01
N ILE A 231 3.89 -48.32 8.35
CA ILE A 231 2.85 -47.53 9.02
C ILE A 231 1.96 -48.41 9.89
N ALA A 232 1.48 -49.55 9.36
CA ALA A 232 0.60 -50.45 10.09
C ALA A 232 1.24 -50.97 11.39
N ASN A 233 2.52 -51.33 11.31
CA ASN A 233 3.29 -51.90 12.42
C ASN A 233 3.99 -50.86 13.30
N LYS A 234 3.89 -49.56 12.98
CA LYS A 234 4.66 -48.48 13.62
C LYS A 234 6.18 -48.74 13.61
N ASN A 235 6.70 -49.40 12.57
CA ASN A 235 8.10 -49.81 12.47
C ASN A 235 8.64 -49.64 11.05
N PHE A 236 9.54 -48.68 10.87
CA PHE A 236 10.14 -48.35 9.59
C PHE A 236 11.51 -49.00 9.35
N SER A 237 12.00 -49.88 10.24
CA SER A 237 13.34 -50.45 10.11
C SER A 237 13.57 -51.19 8.78
N VAL A 238 12.53 -51.82 8.23
CA VAL A 238 12.59 -52.49 6.92
C VAL A 238 12.75 -51.47 5.79
N VAL A 239 11.97 -50.40 5.82
CA VAL A 239 12.05 -49.29 4.85
C VAL A 239 13.41 -48.61 4.94
N GLU A 240 13.89 -48.32 6.15
CA GLU A 240 15.20 -47.72 6.37
C GLU A 240 16.35 -48.62 5.90
N SER A 241 16.30 -49.92 6.21
CA SER A 241 17.27 -50.89 5.70
C SER A 241 17.27 -50.91 4.17
N TRP A 242 16.10 -50.87 3.53
CA TRP A 242 15.99 -50.82 2.09
C TRP A 242 16.62 -49.55 1.51
N ILE A 243 16.33 -48.37 2.09
CA ILE A 243 16.92 -47.09 1.68
C ILE A 243 18.46 -47.18 1.73
N ASN A 244 18.99 -47.70 2.83
CA ASN A 244 20.42 -47.76 3.05
C ASN A 244 21.12 -48.72 2.07
N SER A 245 20.47 -49.82 1.70
CA SER A 245 21.05 -50.85 0.83
C SER A 245 20.87 -50.62 -0.66
N ASN A 246 19.82 -49.91 -1.11
CA ASN A 246 19.43 -49.92 -2.52
C ASN A 246 19.47 -48.55 -3.23
N THR A 247 19.41 -47.44 -2.49
CA THR A 247 19.23 -46.11 -3.12
C THR A 247 20.53 -45.33 -3.33
N GLY A 248 21.65 -45.74 -2.72
CA GLY A 248 22.88 -44.94 -2.74
C GLY A 248 22.62 -43.54 -2.18
N SER A 249 23.17 -42.47 -2.76
CA SER A 249 22.90 -41.10 -2.32
C SER A 249 21.61 -40.48 -2.89
N ALA A 250 20.75 -41.28 -3.53
CA ALA A 250 19.53 -40.78 -4.17
C ALA A 250 18.46 -40.36 -3.16
N ASP A 251 17.67 -39.38 -3.55
CA ASP A 251 16.49 -38.93 -2.80
C ASP A 251 15.44 -40.05 -2.74
N VAL A 252 14.71 -40.14 -1.63
CA VAL A 252 13.64 -41.11 -1.41
C VAL A 252 12.35 -40.37 -1.07
N TRP A 253 11.25 -40.75 -1.71
CA TRP A 253 9.93 -40.19 -1.47
C TRP A 253 8.99 -41.25 -0.92
N LEU A 254 8.30 -40.92 0.17
CA LEU A 254 7.23 -41.74 0.71
C LEU A 254 5.92 -41.30 0.05
N THR A 255 5.40 -42.09 -0.87
CA THR A 255 4.36 -41.64 -1.81
C THR A 255 2.93 -41.92 -1.36
N GLU A 256 2.74 -42.79 -0.35
CA GLU A 256 1.43 -43.07 0.25
C GLU A 256 1.49 -43.27 1.78
N LEU A 257 1.53 -42.16 2.50
CA LEU A 257 1.43 -42.14 3.96
C LEU A 257 -0.03 -42.00 4.42
N GLY A 258 -0.56 -42.97 5.13
CA GLY A 258 -1.92 -42.90 5.69
C GLY A 258 -2.20 -44.07 6.64
N ALA A 259 -3.20 -43.95 7.52
CA ALA A 259 -3.56 -45.05 8.41
C ALA A 259 -4.64 -45.92 7.76
N LYS A 260 -4.36 -47.23 7.62
CA LYS A 260 -5.37 -48.25 7.31
C LYS A 260 -6.38 -48.34 8.47
N PHE A 261 -7.68 -48.20 8.20
CA PHE A 261 -8.73 -48.38 9.21
C PHE A 261 -9.68 -49.52 8.81
N CYS A 262 -9.95 -50.42 9.75
CA CYS A 262 -11.09 -51.35 9.67
C CYS A 262 -11.96 -51.14 10.92
N ARG A 263 -13.27 -50.97 10.74
CA ARG A 263 -14.24 -51.43 11.75
C ARG A 263 -14.30 -52.93 11.59
N GLU A 264 -13.79 -53.70 12.56
CA GLU A 264 -14.22 -55.09 12.67
C GLU A 264 -15.66 -55.12 13.15
N ASN A 265 -16.40 -56.08 12.62
CA ASN A 265 -17.78 -56.32 12.99
C ASN A 265 -17.87 -56.56 14.51
N TRP A 266 -18.62 -55.67 15.17
CA TRP A 266 -19.12 -55.73 16.55
C TRP A 266 -18.11 -55.35 17.64
N GLY A 267 -18.17 -54.07 18.03
CA GLY A 267 -17.59 -53.58 19.29
C GLY A 267 -16.14 -53.12 19.18
N PHE A 268 -15.82 -52.05 19.90
CA PHE A 268 -14.43 -51.67 20.17
C PHE A 268 -13.80 -52.73 21.09
N GLU A 269 -13.38 -53.87 20.56
CA GLU A 269 -12.73 -54.91 21.36
C GLU A 269 -11.22 -54.98 21.11
N ASN A 270 -10.48 -54.60 22.17
CA ASN A 270 -9.18 -55.11 22.59
C ASN A 270 -8.00 -55.10 21.59
N LEU A 271 -7.38 -53.91 21.44
CA LEU A 271 -5.93 -53.82 21.22
C LEU A 271 -5.22 -53.37 22.51
N ALA A 272 -5.40 -54.17 23.56
CA ALA A 272 -4.52 -54.41 24.69
C ALA A 272 -5.31 -55.34 25.62
N GLY A 273 -4.73 -56.44 26.08
CA GLY A 273 -5.42 -57.47 26.89
C GLY A 273 -5.83 -57.02 28.30
N THR A 274 -6.64 -55.95 28.42
CA THR A 274 -7.21 -55.46 29.67
C THR A 274 -8.63 -54.93 29.42
N PRO A 275 -9.68 -55.54 29.99
CA PRO A 275 -11.05 -55.06 29.83
C PRO A 275 -11.23 -53.71 30.54
N GLY A 276 -11.56 -52.63 29.81
CA GLY A 276 -12.01 -51.37 30.44
C GLY A 276 -11.89 -50.05 29.67
N ASN A 277 -11.15 -49.94 28.56
CA ASN A 277 -10.92 -48.64 27.90
C ASN A 277 -11.48 -48.60 26.47
N ALA A 278 -12.72 -48.12 26.31
CA ALA A 278 -13.25 -47.74 25.01
C ALA A 278 -12.58 -46.43 24.54
N ILE A 279 -11.53 -46.54 23.73
CA ILE A 279 -10.90 -45.37 23.08
C ILE A 279 -11.82 -44.94 21.94
N THR A 280 -12.22 -43.67 21.88
CA THR A 280 -13.00 -43.14 20.75
C THR A 280 -12.16 -43.24 19.46
N ALA A 281 -12.81 -43.43 18.32
CA ALA A 281 -12.12 -43.42 17.02
C ALA A 281 -11.21 -42.18 16.86
N ALA A 282 -11.63 -41.05 17.43
CA ALA A 282 -10.86 -39.82 17.44
C ALA A 282 -9.53 -39.90 18.22
N ALA A 283 -9.53 -40.47 19.43
CA ALA A 283 -8.32 -40.60 20.24
C ALA A 283 -7.34 -41.64 19.66
N TYR A 284 -7.84 -42.68 19.00
CA TYR A 284 -7.02 -43.64 18.26
C TYR A 284 -6.29 -42.98 17.07
N GLN A 285 -6.97 -42.09 16.34
CA GLN A 285 -6.36 -41.34 15.24
C GLN A 285 -5.27 -40.37 15.73
N ASP A 286 -5.48 -39.68 16.86
CA ASP A 286 -4.46 -38.82 17.47
C ASP A 286 -3.22 -39.63 17.94
N ASP A 287 -3.40 -40.84 18.47
CA ASP A 287 -2.28 -41.75 18.78
C ASP A 287 -1.53 -42.18 17.52
N ARG A 288 -2.24 -42.60 16.47
CA ARG A 288 -1.61 -43.05 15.21
C ARG A 288 -0.89 -41.93 14.48
N ALA A 289 -1.45 -40.72 14.45
CA ALA A 289 -0.80 -39.54 13.89
C ALA A 289 0.49 -39.16 14.64
N ARG A 290 0.47 -39.20 15.98
CA ARG A 290 1.68 -38.97 16.81
C ARG A 290 2.72 -40.07 16.63
N ALA A 291 2.29 -41.33 16.57
CA ALA A 291 3.17 -42.47 16.32
C ALA A 291 3.83 -42.36 14.93
N LEU A 292 3.05 -42.04 13.88
CA LEU A 292 3.58 -41.82 12.54
C LEU A 292 4.60 -40.67 12.51
N LYS A 293 4.30 -39.54 13.15
CA LYS A 293 5.25 -38.43 13.30
C LYS A 293 6.55 -38.87 13.96
N GLY A 294 6.45 -39.63 15.06
CA GLY A 294 7.61 -40.18 15.77
C GLY A 294 8.43 -41.13 14.92
N SER A 295 7.77 -42.00 14.15
CA SER A 295 8.42 -42.93 13.23
C SER A 295 9.10 -42.24 12.05
N LEU A 296 8.50 -41.18 11.49
CA LEU A 296 9.09 -40.40 10.40
C LEU A 296 10.32 -39.61 10.85
N ALA A 297 10.34 -39.12 12.10
CA ALA A 297 11.45 -38.34 12.62
C ALA A 297 12.78 -39.12 12.70
N GLY A 298 12.72 -40.46 12.79
CA GLY A 298 13.89 -41.34 12.83
C GLY A 298 14.33 -41.89 11.47
N LEU A 299 13.66 -41.53 10.37
CA LEU A 299 13.98 -42.05 9.05
C LEU A 299 15.23 -41.39 8.45
N SER A 300 15.88 -42.13 7.54
CA SER A 300 17.04 -41.67 6.76
C SER A 300 16.88 -40.24 6.23
N SER A 301 17.93 -39.44 6.34
CA SER A 301 17.98 -38.06 5.80
C SER A 301 17.83 -37.97 4.28
N ARG A 302 17.89 -39.12 3.58
CA ARG A 302 17.60 -39.22 2.14
C ARG A 302 16.12 -39.09 1.83
N VAL A 303 15.23 -39.19 2.82
CA VAL A 303 13.79 -39.02 2.60
C VAL A 303 13.45 -37.53 2.50
N THR A 304 13.26 -37.04 1.27
CA THR A 304 13.07 -35.61 1.00
C THR A 304 11.61 -35.21 0.77
N ARG A 305 10.73 -36.17 0.49
CA ARG A 305 9.29 -35.91 0.34
C ARG A 305 8.42 -37.01 0.95
N ALA A 306 7.29 -36.60 1.47
CA ALA A 306 6.34 -37.47 2.16
C ALA A 306 4.92 -36.99 1.82
N TYR A 307 4.19 -37.82 1.09
CA TYR A 307 2.84 -37.55 0.62
C TYR A 307 1.82 -38.23 1.51
N TYR A 308 0.93 -37.45 2.11
CA TYR A 308 -0.23 -38.00 2.80
C TYR A 308 -1.28 -38.46 1.80
N TYR A 309 -1.68 -39.72 1.88
CA TYR A 309 -2.57 -40.36 0.92
C TYR A 309 -4.01 -40.43 1.43
N THR A 310 -4.94 -40.11 0.53
CA THR A 310 -6.38 -40.13 0.74
C THR A 310 -7.06 -40.78 -0.48
N LEU A 311 -8.03 -41.65 -0.23
CA LEU A 311 -8.91 -42.19 -1.27
C LEU A 311 -10.07 -41.21 -1.50
N GLY A 312 -10.31 -40.82 -2.75
CA GLY A 312 -11.54 -40.11 -3.11
C GLY A 312 -12.77 -40.94 -2.70
N ALA A 313 -13.74 -40.32 -2.04
CA ALA A 313 -14.96 -40.99 -1.61
C ALA A 313 -15.63 -41.68 -2.81
N PRO A 314 -15.98 -42.98 -2.74
CA PRO A 314 -16.89 -43.55 -3.71
C PRO A 314 -18.24 -42.85 -3.56
N ALA A 315 -18.83 -42.43 -4.68
CA ALA A 315 -20.21 -42.01 -4.70
C ALA A 315 -21.11 -43.14 -4.16
N ALA A 316 -21.83 -42.85 -3.08
CA ALA A 316 -23.04 -43.53 -2.62
C ALA A 316 -23.10 -45.07 -2.76
N ASP A 317 -22.50 -45.80 -1.80
CA ASP A 317 -22.94 -47.17 -1.47
C ASP A 317 -23.00 -47.35 0.06
N PRO A 318 -24.20 -47.37 0.67
CA PRO A 318 -24.37 -47.58 2.12
C PRO A 318 -24.04 -48.99 2.60
N HIS A 319 -23.70 -49.93 1.70
CA HIS A 319 -23.57 -51.36 2.04
C HIS A 319 -22.18 -51.95 1.85
N LYS A 320 -21.18 -51.19 1.39
CA LYS A 320 -19.77 -51.64 1.35
C LYS A 320 -19.02 -51.29 2.62
N HIS A 321 -19.48 -51.81 3.75
CA HIS A 321 -18.69 -51.85 4.97
C HIS A 321 -17.87 -53.15 4.99
N CYS A 322 -16.60 -53.06 4.56
CA CYS A 322 -15.52 -54.00 4.86
C CYS A 322 -15.67 -55.48 4.46
N ASP A 323 -15.85 -55.82 3.17
CA ASP A 323 -15.68 -57.22 2.76
C ASP A 323 -14.73 -57.49 1.57
N ILE A 324 -14.24 -56.50 0.78
CA ILE A 324 -13.25 -56.81 -0.28
C ILE A 324 -12.10 -55.80 -0.45
N GLU A 325 -12.17 -54.52 -0.05
CA GLU A 325 -11.00 -53.60 -0.09
C GLU A 325 -11.00 -52.63 1.12
N PRO A 326 -9.87 -52.45 1.84
CA PRO A 326 -9.77 -51.57 3.00
C PRO A 326 -9.76 -50.08 2.61
N GLY A 327 -10.62 -49.27 3.22
CA GLY A 327 -10.73 -47.82 3.00
C GLY A 327 -9.73 -46.99 3.83
N TRP A 328 -9.20 -45.93 3.23
CA TRP A 328 -8.26 -44.97 3.81
C TRP A 328 -9.01 -43.69 4.22
N ASP A 329 -8.88 -43.25 5.47
CA ASP A 329 -9.73 -42.22 6.10
C ASP A 329 -9.43 -40.78 5.61
N THR A 330 -10.46 -40.09 5.12
CA THR A 330 -10.46 -38.71 4.63
C THR A 330 -10.91 -37.66 5.66
N GLN A 331 -11.00 -37.98 6.96
CA GLN A 331 -11.63 -37.13 8.00
C GLN A 331 -10.67 -36.53 9.05
N LEU A 332 -9.44 -36.18 8.65
CA LEU A 332 -8.49 -35.52 9.55
C LEU A 332 -8.87 -34.08 9.96
N LEU A 333 -9.82 -33.43 9.27
CA LEU A 333 -10.20 -32.03 9.52
C LEU A 333 -11.55 -31.80 10.21
N GLY A 334 -12.24 -32.85 10.65
CA GLY A 334 -13.59 -32.68 11.20
C GLY A 334 -14.63 -32.54 10.09
N ASP A 335 -15.55 -33.50 10.12
CA ASP A 335 -16.91 -33.51 9.60
C ASP A 335 -17.18 -32.94 8.19
N GLN A 336 -17.41 -33.88 7.27
CA GLN A 336 -18.02 -33.68 5.94
C GLN A 336 -19.47 -33.15 5.98
N TYR A 337 -20.00 -32.73 7.13
CA TYR A 337 -21.42 -32.36 7.29
C TYR A 337 -21.70 -31.10 8.13
N GLY A 338 -20.69 -30.26 8.36
CA GLY A 338 -20.89 -28.88 8.80
C GLY A 338 -21.22 -28.69 10.29
N TYR A 339 -20.19 -28.57 11.13
CA TYR A 339 -20.19 -27.78 12.38
C TYR A 339 -18.73 -27.48 12.78
N GLY A 340 -18.36 -26.19 12.95
CA GLY A 340 -17.24 -25.76 13.82
C GLY A 340 -15.80 -25.81 13.25
N SER A 341 -15.16 -24.65 13.18
CA SER A 341 -13.87 -24.35 12.53
C SER A 341 -12.59 -24.71 13.32
N ALA A 342 -12.49 -25.90 13.93
CA ALA A 342 -11.29 -26.27 14.69
C ALA A 342 -10.57 -27.49 14.09
N GLU A 343 -9.36 -27.27 13.57
CA GLU A 343 -8.44 -28.34 13.16
C GLU A 343 -8.19 -29.32 14.32
N ARG A 344 -8.20 -30.62 14.04
CA ARG A 344 -8.00 -31.67 15.07
C ARG A 344 -6.52 -31.75 15.50
N PRO A 345 -6.19 -32.11 16.75
CA PRO A 345 -4.81 -32.27 17.22
C PRO A 345 -3.95 -33.24 16.38
N ALA A 346 -4.50 -34.37 15.89
CA ALA A 346 -3.83 -35.27 14.94
C ALA A 346 -3.29 -34.56 13.69
N PHE A 347 -4.06 -33.63 13.14
CA PHE A 347 -3.70 -32.87 11.94
C PHE A 347 -2.45 -32.03 12.20
N ARG A 348 -2.43 -31.26 13.31
CA ARG A 348 -1.26 -30.47 13.72
C ARG A 348 -0.03 -31.32 14.07
N ALA A 349 -0.22 -32.58 14.45
CA ALA A 349 0.90 -33.49 14.69
C ALA A 349 1.63 -33.86 13.39
N LEU A 350 0.90 -34.13 12.31
CA LEU A 350 1.44 -34.56 11.01
C LEU A 350 1.92 -33.39 10.13
N PHE A 351 1.31 -32.21 10.27
CA PHE A 351 1.62 -31.01 9.49
C PHE A 351 2.17 -29.92 10.44
N PRO A 352 3.49 -29.87 10.70
CA PRO A 352 4.06 -28.84 11.57
C PRO A 352 3.93 -27.45 10.93
N SER A 353 2.91 -26.71 11.37
CA SER A 353 2.70 -25.27 11.20
C SER A 353 3.14 -24.68 9.84
N ALA A 354 2.40 -25.00 8.78
CA ALA A 354 2.14 -23.96 7.78
C ALA A 354 1.32 -22.87 8.49
N PRO A 355 1.64 -21.57 8.34
CA PRO A 355 0.76 -20.51 8.84
C PRO A 355 -0.63 -20.76 8.27
N THR A 356 -1.66 -20.68 9.12
CA THR A 356 -3.03 -20.81 8.65
C THR A 356 -3.24 -19.81 7.51
N PRO A 357 -3.69 -20.25 6.33
CA PRO A 357 -4.03 -19.37 5.23
C PRO A 357 -4.97 -18.27 5.74
N GLN A 358 -4.56 -17.00 5.64
CA GLN A 358 -5.31 -15.86 6.16
C GLN A 358 -5.60 -14.85 5.03
N ALA A 359 -6.71 -14.14 5.16
CA ALA A 359 -6.91 -12.90 4.42
C ALA A 359 -5.74 -11.95 4.73
N PRO A 360 -5.32 -11.10 3.78
CA PRO A 360 -4.12 -10.28 3.96
C PRO A 360 -4.33 -9.28 5.12
N ALA A 361 -3.27 -8.93 5.84
CA ALA A 361 -3.35 -7.82 6.79
C ALA A 361 -3.07 -6.50 6.06
N VAL A 362 -3.85 -5.46 6.36
CA VAL A 362 -3.75 -4.16 5.68
C VAL A 362 -3.74 -3.01 6.68
N ALA A 363 -3.01 -1.95 6.37
CA ALA A 363 -3.10 -0.67 7.05
C ALA A 363 -3.05 0.47 6.04
N THR A 364 -4.05 1.34 6.05
CA THR A 364 -4.00 2.63 5.33
C THR A 364 -3.19 3.61 6.18
N THR A 365 -2.23 4.32 5.59
CA THR A 365 -1.44 5.36 6.27
C THR A 365 -1.58 6.69 5.55
N GLY A 366 -1.21 7.78 6.21
CA GLY A 366 -1.40 9.16 5.70
C GLY A 366 -0.87 9.37 4.28
N ALA A 367 -1.60 10.16 3.50
CA ALA A 367 -1.19 10.56 2.17
C ALA A 367 0.02 11.50 2.24
N SER A 368 0.84 11.47 1.20
CA SER A 368 2.01 12.33 1.04
C SER A 368 1.95 13.04 -0.31
N SER A 369 2.81 14.03 -0.52
CA SER A 369 2.90 14.79 -1.78
C SER A 369 1.53 15.30 -2.26
N VAL A 370 0.76 15.84 -1.33
CA VAL A 370 -0.59 16.37 -1.58
C VAL A 370 -0.47 17.76 -2.19
N ASN A 371 -0.83 17.87 -3.46
CA ASN A 371 -0.79 19.10 -4.25
C ASN A 371 -2.21 19.53 -4.64
N THR A 372 -2.32 20.53 -5.51
CA THR A 372 -3.58 21.01 -6.09
C THR A 372 -4.41 19.93 -6.78
N THR A 373 -3.76 19.06 -7.56
CA THR A 373 -4.46 18.06 -8.42
C THR A 373 -3.92 16.63 -8.29
N THR A 374 -2.96 16.40 -7.39
CA THR A 374 -2.30 15.10 -7.20
C THR A 374 -2.11 14.79 -5.71
N ALA A 375 -2.03 13.50 -5.39
CA ALA A 375 -1.64 13.03 -4.06
C ALA A 375 -1.08 11.62 -4.13
N THR A 376 -0.18 11.26 -3.22
CA THR A 376 0.33 9.88 -3.09
C THR A 376 -0.35 9.21 -1.90
N LEU A 377 -1.12 8.17 -2.16
CA LEU A 377 -1.72 7.33 -1.12
C LEU A 377 -0.71 6.31 -0.62
N ASN A 378 -0.72 6.03 0.68
CA ASN A 378 0.23 5.13 1.31
C ASN A 378 -0.48 4.09 2.20
N GLY A 379 0.18 2.96 2.39
CA GLY A 379 -0.25 1.93 3.32
C GLY A 379 0.71 0.74 3.34
N THR A 380 0.31 -0.31 4.03
CA THR A 380 1.04 -1.58 4.06
C THR A 380 0.11 -2.77 3.83
N VAL A 381 0.65 -3.80 3.18
CA VAL A 381 -0.03 -5.08 2.93
C VAL A 381 0.88 -6.21 3.40
N ASN A 382 0.39 -7.08 4.28
CA ASN A 382 1.04 -8.37 4.56
C ASN A 382 0.24 -9.49 3.86
N PRO A 383 0.81 -10.13 2.82
CA PRO A 383 0.14 -11.22 2.12
C PRO A 383 -0.06 -12.50 2.95
N LEU A 384 0.64 -12.61 4.08
CA LEU A 384 0.55 -13.74 5.02
C LEU A 384 0.71 -15.12 4.35
N GLY A 385 1.61 -15.20 3.37
CA GLY A 385 1.97 -16.46 2.70
C GLY A 385 1.14 -16.81 1.46
N LEU A 386 0.19 -15.96 1.06
CA LEU A 386 -0.66 -16.19 -0.11
C LEU A 386 -0.55 -15.06 -1.13
N THR A 387 -0.61 -15.42 -2.42
CA THR A 387 -0.65 -14.44 -3.52
C THR A 387 -1.78 -13.44 -3.27
N THR A 388 -1.41 -12.18 -3.12
CA THR A 388 -2.30 -11.09 -2.73
C THR A 388 -2.22 -9.96 -3.74
N THR A 389 -3.36 -9.34 -4.05
CA THR A 389 -3.44 -8.08 -4.82
C THR A 389 -4.04 -6.99 -3.95
N TYR A 390 -3.68 -5.74 -4.20
CA TYR A 390 -4.21 -4.58 -3.50
C TYR A 390 -4.53 -3.42 -4.44
N ARG A 391 -5.42 -2.54 -3.98
CA ARG A 391 -5.74 -1.25 -4.61
C ARG A 391 -6.15 -0.24 -3.53
N PHE A 392 -6.14 1.04 -3.89
CA PHE A 392 -6.77 2.07 -3.07
C PHE A 392 -8.15 2.41 -3.62
N GLU A 393 -9.13 2.55 -2.72
CA GLU A 393 -10.43 3.16 -3.02
C GLU A 393 -10.41 4.58 -2.48
N TYR A 394 -10.90 5.54 -3.26
CA TYR A 394 -10.88 6.96 -2.89
C TYR A 394 -12.05 7.75 -3.48
N GLY A 395 -12.37 8.90 -2.88
CA GLY A 395 -13.26 9.93 -3.42
C GLY A 395 -13.73 10.93 -2.36
N ASP A 396 -14.70 11.78 -2.69
CA ASP A 396 -15.02 12.95 -1.84
C ASP A 396 -15.77 12.60 -0.54
N THR A 397 -16.20 11.36 -0.40
CA THR A 397 -16.93 10.85 0.77
C THR A 397 -16.42 9.46 1.13
N ALA A 398 -16.78 8.95 2.31
CA ALA A 398 -16.47 7.58 2.73
C ALA A 398 -17.12 6.48 1.85
N ALA A 399 -17.96 6.84 0.86
CA ALA A 399 -18.40 5.91 -0.18
C ALA A 399 -17.33 5.69 -1.26
N TYR A 400 -16.27 6.50 -1.27
CA TYR A 400 -15.15 6.52 -2.21
C TYR A 400 -15.60 6.72 -3.66
N GLY A 401 -16.12 5.70 -4.33
CA GLY A 401 -16.66 5.80 -5.69
C GLY A 401 -15.62 5.70 -6.82
N ALA A 402 -14.32 5.83 -6.51
CA ALA A 402 -13.22 5.56 -7.43
C ALA A 402 -12.21 4.56 -6.83
N SER A 403 -11.42 3.92 -7.68
CA SER A 403 -10.35 3.02 -7.27
C SER A 403 -9.12 3.09 -8.18
N THR A 404 -7.96 2.76 -7.64
CA THR A 404 -6.74 2.54 -8.42
C THR A 404 -6.76 1.15 -9.06
N PRO A 405 -5.95 0.90 -10.10
CA PRO A 405 -5.73 -0.46 -10.60
C PRO A 405 -5.20 -1.41 -9.53
N ASP A 406 -5.54 -2.69 -9.62
CA ASP A 406 -5.00 -3.73 -8.74
C ASP A 406 -3.50 -3.93 -8.99
N THR A 407 -2.73 -4.03 -7.91
CA THR A 407 -1.27 -4.24 -7.89
C THR A 407 -0.93 -5.49 -7.08
N SER A 408 0.06 -6.27 -7.50
CA SER A 408 0.48 -7.47 -6.78
C SER A 408 1.29 -7.13 -5.52
N ALA A 409 0.96 -7.76 -4.40
CA ALA A 409 1.74 -7.77 -3.17
C ALA A 409 2.60 -9.05 -3.01
N GLY A 410 2.56 -9.96 -3.99
CA GLY A 410 3.23 -11.26 -3.91
C GLY A 410 2.61 -12.19 -2.85
N ALA A 411 3.39 -13.14 -2.36
CA ALA A 411 2.97 -14.17 -1.40
C ALA A 411 3.89 -14.25 -0.16
N GLY A 412 4.59 -13.17 0.17
CA GLY A 412 5.48 -13.11 1.34
C GLY A 412 4.71 -13.18 2.68
N SER A 413 5.43 -13.43 3.78
CA SER A 413 4.87 -13.47 5.14
C SER A 413 5.08 -12.17 5.93
N SER A 414 5.74 -11.19 5.33
CA SER A 414 6.05 -9.88 5.94
C SER A 414 5.28 -8.77 5.24
N ALA A 415 5.00 -7.70 5.97
CA ALA A 415 4.37 -6.51 5.41
C ALA A 415 5.27 -5.82 4.37
N ILE A 416 4.68 -5.40 3.26
CA ILE A 416 5.29 -4.58 2.23
C ILE A 416 4.59 -3.22 2.16
N ASN A 417 5.28 -2.21 1.64
CA ASN A 417 4.69 -0.91 1.38
C ASN A 417 3.80 -0.96 0.14
N ALA A 418 2.61 -0.37 0.26
CA ALA A 418 1.68 -0.11 -0.83
C ALA A 418 1.62 1.40 -1.08
N SER A 419 1.69 1.81 -2.34
CA SER A 419 1.52 3.21 -2.71
C SER A 419 0.83 3.37 -4.06
N ALA A 420 0.14 4.50 -4.24
CA ALA A 420 -0.46 4.87 -5.51
C ALA A 420 -0.50 6.40 -5.68
N ASN A 421 -0.08 6.88 -6.84
CA ASN A 421 -0.15 8.29 -7.20
C ASN A 421 -1.49 8.59 -7.87
N LEU A 422 -2.28 9.47 -7.26
CA LEU A 422 -3.51 10.01 -7.83
C LEU A 422 -3.22 11.27 -8.64
N THR A 423 -3.97 11.47 -9.71
CA THR A 423 -3.93 12.64 -10.58
C THR A 423 -5.34 13.07 -10.97
N GLY A 424 -5.51 14.30 -11.44
CA GLY A 424 -6.83 14.82 -11.85
C GLY A 424 -7.78 15.07 -10.68
N LEU A 425 -7.25 15.24 -9.46
CA LEU A 425 -8.04 15.61 -8.29
C LEU A 425 -8.49 17.07 -8.41
N ARG A 426 -9.61 17.39 -7.76
CA ARG A 426 -10.09 18.78 -7.69
C ARG A 426 -9.30 19.55 -6.62
N PRO A 427 -8.86 20.78 -6.90
CA PRO A 427 -8.22 21.65 -5.90
C PRO A 427 -9.11 21.95 -4.69
N GLY A 428 -8.48 22.22 -3.55
CA GLY A 428 -9.14 22.62 -2.29
C GLY A 428 -10.14 21.60 -1.73
N THR A 429 -10.11 20.35 -2.20
CA THR A 429 -11.13 19.32 -1.95
C THR A 429 -10.63 18.27 -0.97
N THR A 430 -11.47 17.88 -0.02
CA THR A 430 -11.19 16.77 0.91
C THR A 430 -11.55 15.45 0.25
N TYR A 431 -10.60 14.51 0.23
CA TYR A 431 -10.77 13.15 -0.26
C TYR A 431 -10.65 12.16 0.90
N HIS A 432 -11.54 11.18 0.91
CA HIS A 432 -11.46 9.96 1.70
C HIS A 432 -10.78 8.86 0.88
N TYR A 433 -10.00 8.00 1.53
CA TYR A 433 -9.43 6.82 0.90
C TYR A 433 -9.17 5.68 1.90
N ARG A 434 -9.11 4.46 1.36
CA ARG A 434 -8.68 3.27 2.10
C ARG A 434 -7.89 2.32 1.20
N LEU A 435 -6.98 1.56 1.81
CA LEU A 435 -6.31 0.44 1.16
C LEU A 435 -7.19 -0.82 1.24
N VAL A 436 -7.31 -1.53 0.12
CA VAL A 436 -8.04 -2.80 0.03
C VAL A 436 -7.09 -3.85 -0.52
N ALA A 437 -6.96 -4.98 0.17
CA ALA A 437 -6.18 -6.11 -0.33
C ALA A 437 -7.00 -7.39 -0.30
N SER A 438 -6.80 -8.25 -1.29
CA SER A 438 -7.53 -9.50 -1.44
C SER A 438 -6.62 -10.65 -1.83
N ASN A 439 -6.95 -11.83 -1.31
CA ASN A 439 -6.38 -13.10 -1.72
C ASN A 439 -7.47 -14.18 -1.70
N VAL A 440 -7.09 -15.43 -1.94
CA VAL A 440 -8.04 -16.56 -1.98
C VAL A 440 -8.77 -16.83 -0.66
N MET A 441 -8.33 -16.26 0.47
CA MET A 441 -8.96 -16.40 1.78
C MET A 441 -9.91 -15.24 2.12
N GLY A 442 -9.88 -14.14 1.37
CA GLY A 442 -10.81 -13.03 1.57
C GLY A 442 -10.23 -11.67 1.19
N THR A 443 -11.02 -10.63 1.48
CA THR A 443 -10.65 -9.23 1.30
C THR A 443 -10.58 -8.54 2.65
N SER A 444 -9.51 -7.78 2.86
CA SER A 444 -9.31 -6.95 4.04
C SER A 444 -9.32 -5.48 3.66
N TYR A 445 -9.92 -4.66 4.52
CA TYR A 445 -10.06 -3.22 4.34
C TYR A 445 -9.25 -2.49 5.40
N GLY A 446 -8.43 -1.54 4.98
CA GLY A 446 -7.76 -0.61 5.87
C GLY A 446 -8.75 0.42 6.44
N ALA A 447 -8.29 1.17 7.45
CA ALA A 447 -9.05 2.27 8.00
C ALA A 447 -9.26 3.39 6.96
N ASP A 448 -10.36 4.14 7.10
CA ASP A 448 -10.58 5.37 6.37
C ASP A 448 -9.52 6.40 6.76
N GLN A 449 -8.97 7.08 5.78
CA GLN A 449 -8.08 8.22 5.95
C GLN A 449 -8.54 9.35 5.03
N THR A 450 -8.19 10.58 5.39
CA THR A 450 -8.48 11.74 4.57
C THR A 450 -7.23 12.53 4.24
N PHE A 451 -7.27 13.23 3.12
CA PHE A 451 -6.35 14.30 2.77
C PHE A 451 -7.12 15.42 2.07
N LYS A 452 -6.57 16.63 2.06
CA LYS A 452 -7.17 17.77 1.35
C LYS A 452 -6.17 18.32 0.36
N THR A 453 -6.55 18.37 -0.92
CA THR A 453 -5.74 18.99 -1.96
C THR A 453 -5.55 20.49 -1.70
N LEU A 454 -4.43 21.03 -2.17
CA LEU A 454 -4.16 22.46 -2.06
C LEU A 454 -5.12 23.26 -2.95
N ALA A 455 -5.40 24.51 -2.56
CA ALA A 455 -6.22 25.41 -3.38
C ALA A 455 -5.43 25.85 -4.62
N GLU A 456 -6.11 26.20 -5.72
CA GLU A 456 -5.45 26.85 -6.86
C GLU A 456 -4.89 28.21 -6.41
N PRO A 457 -3.70 28.64 -6.87
CA PRO A 457 -3.26 30.00 -6.65
C PRO A 457 -4.12 30.96 -7.47
N HIS A 458 -4.58 32.01 -6.81
CA HIS A 458 -5.33 33.09 -7.45
C HIS A 458 -4.70 34.46 -7.17
N VAL A 459 -5.00 35.43 -8.03
CA VAL A 459 -4.72 36.84 -7.78
C VAL A 459 -5.84 37.73 -8.32
N ALA A 460 -6.51 38.40 -7.39
CA ALA A 460 -7.51 39.41 -7.69
C ALA A 460 -6.87 40.80 -7.75
N PHE A 461 -7.31 41.64 -8.69
CA PHE A 461 -6.85 43.03 -8.79
C PHE A 461 -7.96 43.95 -9.29
N VAL A 462 -7.77 45.26 -9.09
CA VAL A 462 -8.64 46.29 -9.67
C VAL A 462 -8.19 46.58 -11.09
N ASP A 463 -9.06 46.26 -12.02
CA ASP A 463 -8.85 46.33 -13.45
C ASP A 463 -9.32 47.68 -14.00
N ALA A 464 -8.38 48.49 -14.45
CA ALA A 464 -8.62 49.83 -15.00
C ALA A 464 -8.95 49.83 -16.50
N GLU A 465 -8.99 48.67 -17.14
CA GLU A 465 -9.30 48.60 -18.56
C GLU A 465 -10.70 49.20 -18.81
N TRP A 466 -10.84 49.96 -19.90
CA TRP A 466 -12.09 50.67 -20.27
C TRP A 466 -12.59 51.69 -19.23
N GLY A 467 -11.79 52.04 -18.21
CA GLY A 467 -12.14 53.03 -17.19
C GLY A 467 -13.24 52.57 -16.22
N GLN A 468 -13.43 51.26 -16.06
CA GLN A 468 -14.47 50.69 -15.20
C GLN A 468 -13.96 50.30 -13.80
N ASP A 469 -12.64 50.26 -13.54
CA ASP A 469 -12.06 49.93 -12.23
C ASP A 469 -12.76 48.74 -11.53
N THR A 470 -13.01 47.64 -12.23
CA THR A 470 -13.74 46.46 -11.71
C THR A 470 -12.80 45.39 -11.16
N ILE A 471 -13.32 44.32 -10.55
CA ILE A 471 -12.47 43.19 -10.12
C ILE A 471 -12.20 42.23 -11.28
N THR A 472 -10.94 41.85 -11.44
CA THR A 472 -10.51 40.76 -12.32
C THR A 472 -9.68 39.77 -11.50
N ASP A 473 -9.88 38.48 -11.76
CA ASP A 473 -9.19 37.37 -11.11
C ASP A 473 -8.34 36.60 -12.12
N TRP A 474 -7.10 36.32 -11.77
CA TRP A 474 -6.26 35.33 -12.45
C TRP A 474 -6.20 34.07 -11.62
N SER A 475 -6.34 32.90 -12.24
CA SER A 475 -6.22 31.59 -11.60
C SER A 475 -5.19 30.72 -12.30
N LEU A 476 -4.34 30.02 -11.55
CA LEU A 476 -3.42 29.03 -12.13
C LEU A 476 -4.06 27.64 -12.11
N THR A 477 -4.62 27.22 -13.24
CA THR A 477 -5.28 25.91 -13.39
C THR A 477 -4.34 24.95 -14.14
N LEU A 478 -3.87 23.90 -13.47
CA LEU A 478 -2.98 22.91 -14.09
C LEU A 478 -3.75 21.85 -14.90
N PRO A 479 -3.27 21.46 -16.10
CA PRO A 479 -2.05 21.90 -16.79
C PRO A 479 -2.26 23.12 -17.72
N ALA A 480 -3.46 23.71 -17.75
CA ALA A 480 -3.82 24.79 -18.67
C ALA A 480 -3.04 26.11 -18.47
N GLY A 481 -2.44 26.30 -17.29
CA GLY A 481 -1.72 27.52 -16.92
C GLY A 481 -2.64 28.62 -16.41
N TRP A 482 -2.16 29.86 -16.47
CA TRP A 482 -2.88 31.05 -16.00
C TRP A 482 -4.10 31.36 -16.87
N GLN A 483 -5.25 31.56 -16.23
CA GLN A 483 -6.52 31.94 -16.86
C GLN A 483 -7.03 33.23 -16.24
N GLN A 484 -7.47 34.17 -17.09
CA GLN A 484 -8.03 35.44 -16.64
C GLN A 484 -9.56 35.37 -16.65
N ARG A 485 -10.18 35.87 -15.57
CA ARG A 485 -11.63 35.98 -15.45
C ARG A 485 -12.02 37.39 -15.03
N PHE A 486 -12.78 38.05 -15.90
CA PHE A 486 -13.36 39.36 -15.61
C PHE A 486 -14.66 39.22 -14.79
N LEU A 487 -14.75 39.92 -13.65
CA LEU A 487 -15.94 39.92 -12.82
C LEU A 487 -16.75 41.20 -13.09
N PHE A 488 -17.62 41.13 -14.11
CA PHE A 488 -18.49 42.25 -14.50
C PHE A 488 -19.30 42.76 -13.31
N GLY A 489 -19.11 44.02 -12.94
CA GLY A 489 -19.76 44.54 -11.75
C GLY A 489 -19.53 46.03 -11.47
N SER A 490 -19.48 46.35 -10.19
CA SER A 490 -19.38 47.71 -9.68
C SER A 490 -17.94 48.18 -9.76
N ARG A 491 -17.78 49.49 -9.91
CA ARG A 491 -16.47 50.12 -9.84
C ARG A 491 -15.94 50.04 -8.41
N VAL A 492 -14.65 49.79 -8.29
CA VAL A 492 -13.92 49.78 -7.02
C VAL A 492 -13.54 51.21 -6.66
N ALA A 493 -13.62 51.57 -5.38
CA ALA A 493 -13.25 52.91 -4.92
C ALA A 493 -11.76 53.21 -5.21
N ALA A 494 -11.49 54.38 -5.76
CA ALA A 494 -10.16 54.79 -6.19
C ALA A 494 -9.13 54.70 -5.05
N GLY A 495 -7.95 54.15 -5.36
CA GLY A 495 -6.86 53.98 -4.40
C GLY A 495 -7.08 52.87 -3.36
N THR A 496 -8.14 52.07 -3.49
CA THR A 496 -8.37 50.89 -2.65
C THR A 496 -7.96 49.62 -3.38
N SER A 497 -7.69 48.56 -2.62
CA SER A 497 -7.37 47.23 -3.15
C SER A 497 -8.35 46.19 -2.62
N PRO A 498 -8.58 45.09 -3.36
CA PRO A 498 -9.35 43.97 -2.84
C PRO A 498 -8.64 43.28 -1.68
N ALA A 499 -9.41 42.50 -0.93
CA ALA A 499 -8.94 41.45 -0.04
C ALA A 499 -9.56 40.13 -0.47
N ALA A 500 -8.85 39.02 -0.32
CA ALA A 500 -9.35 37.72 -0.75
C ALA A 500 -8.98 36.60 0.23
N VAL A 501 -9.84 35.58 0.29
CA VAL A 501 -9.64 34.42 1.17
C VAL A 501 -10.41 33.21 0.63
N THR A 502 -9.93 32.01 0.96
CA THR A 502 -10.63 30.75 0.66
C THR A 502 -11.16 30.10 1.93
N LEU A 503 -12.45 29.75 1.93
CA LEU A 503 -13.06 28.88 2.93
C LEU A 503 -13.48 27.57 2.27
N ASN A 504 -12.89 26.44 2.70
CA ASN A 504 -13.26 25.10 2.19
C ASN A 504 -13.26 24.98 0.66
N GLY A 505 -12.25 25.56 0.01
CA GLY A 505 -12.15 25.58 -1.46
C GLY A 505 -13.11 26.55 -2.15
N THR A 506 -13.90 27.32 -1.39
CA THR A 506 -14.77 28.40 -1.88
C THR A 506 -14.07 29.75 -1.75
N PRO A 507 -13.76 30.43 -2.86
CA PRO A 507 -13.19 31.77 -2.91
C PRO A 507 -14.13 32.89 -2.51
N TYR A 508 -13.58 33.89 -1.83
CA TYR A 508 -14.24 35.16 -1.52
C TYR A 508 -13.29 36.33 -1.83
N ILE A 509 -13.75 37.32 -2.59
CA ILE A 509 -13.03 38.57 -2.87
C ILE A 509 -13.89 39.74 -2.39
N ALA A 510 -13.42 40.46 -1.38
CA ALA A 510 -14.04 41.66 -0.84
C ALA A 510 -13.41 42.92 -1.43
N PHE A 511 -14.22 43.92 -1.77
CA PHE A 511 -13.75 45.20 -2.27
C PHE A 511 -14.65 46.35 -1.82
N VAL A 512 -14.12 47.58 -1.90
CA VAL A 512 -14.87 48.80 -1.61
C VAL A 512 -15.64 49.22 -2.86
N ASP A 513 -16.97 49.14 -2.80
CA ASP A 513 -17.87 49.32 -3.94
C ASP A 513 -18.27 50.79 -4.10
N ALA A 514 -17.67 51.46 -5.08
CA ALA A 514 -17.87 52.88 -5.32
C ALA A 514 -19.28 53.22 -5.81
N ASP A 515 -19.94 52.28 -6.49
CA ASP A 515 -21.29 52.49 -7.01
C ASP A 515 -22.37 52.27 -5.94
N ASN A 516 -22.02 51.60 -4.83
CA ASN A 516 -22.91 51.33 -3.71
C ASN A 516 -22.47 52.06 -2.44
N GLY A 517 -22.10 53.33 -2.57
CA GLY A 517 -21.84 54.22 -1.43
C GLY A 517 -20.54 53.92 -0.69
N ASN A 518 -19.53 53.36 -1.36
CA ASN A 518 -18.26 52.91 -0.77
C ASN A 518 -18.46 51.85 0.33
N THR A 519 -19.47 50.99 0.21
CA THR A 519 -19.69 49.86 1.14
C THR A 519 -18.88 48.62 0.72
N ILE A 520 -18.85 47.58 1.55
CA ILE A 520 -18.18 46.31 1.20
C ILE A 520 -19.10 45.47 0.31
N THR A 521 -18.60 45.08 -0.87
CA THR A 521 -19.20 44.06 -1.74
C THR A 521 -18.27 42.85 -1.82
N VAL A 522 -18.86 41.65 -1.89
CA VAL A 522 -18.13 40.39 -1.96
C VAL A 522 -18.47 39.64 -3.24
N TRP A 523 -17.45 39.21 -3.97
CA TRP A 523 -17.56 38.15 -4.97
C TRP A 523 -17.32 36.80 -4.30
N LYS A 524 -18.23 35.86 -4.50
CA LYS A 524 -18.12 34.47 -4.04
C LYS A 524 -18.16 33.55 -5.25
N LYS A 525 -17.17 32.66 -5.41
CA LYS A 525 -17.21 31.64 -6.48
C LYS A 525 -18.04 30.46 -6.00
N ASP A 526 -19.15 30.18 -6.67
CA ASP A 526 -19.98 29.03 -6.34
C ASP A 526 -19.33 27.73 -6.88
N PRO A 527 -19.45 26.57 -6.21
CA PRO A 527 -18.89 25.32 -6.72
C PRO A 527 -19.58 24.79 -7.99
N ILE A 528 -20.81 25.22 -8.26
CA ILE A 528 -21.67 24.75 -9.37
C ILE A 528 -21.99 25.89 -10.33
N ALA A 529 -22.28 27.08 -9.80
CA ALA A 529 -22.45 28.31 -10.58
C ALA A 529 -21.12 29.07 -10.71
N ASP A 530 -21.08 30.05 -11.61
CA ASP A 530 -19.94 30.95 -11.73
C ASP A 530 -19.87 31.93 -10.53
N TRP A 531 -18.98 32.91 -10.58
CA TRP A 531 -18.88 33.98 -9.58
C TRP A 531 -20.21 34.72 -9.35
N GLN A 532 -20.57 34.87 -8.08
CA GLN A 532 -21.75 35.60 -7.63
C GLN A 532 -21.35 36.82 -6.80
N ARG A 533 -21.96 37.96 -7.11
CA ARG A 533 -21.75 39.21 -6.36
C ARG A 533 -22.79 39.35 -5.26
N ILE A 534 -22.33 39.68 -4.06
CA ILE A 534 -23.13 39.83 -2.85
C ILE A 534 -22.87 41.23 -2.29
N PHE A 535 -23.89 42.08 -2.31
CA PHE A 535 -23.86 43.39 -1.67
C PHE A 535 -24.11 43.21 -0.17
N LEU A 536 -23.13 43.56 0.67
CA LEU A 536 -23.31 43.44 2.13
C LEU A 536 -24.08 44.64 2.69
N GLY A 537 -23.96 45.81 2.06
CA GLY A 537 -24.49 47.06 2.57
C GLY A 537 -23.68 47.56 3.77
N GLY A 538 -24.35 48.19 4.73
CA GLY A 538 -23.71 48.70 5.94
C GLY A 538 -23.03 50.06 5.76
N PRO A 539 -22.05 50.39 6.60
CA PRO A 539 -21.40 51.69 6.61
C PRO A 539 -20.41 51.86 5.45
N ALA A 540 -20.19 53.12 5.08
CA ALA A 540 -19.18 53.47 4.09
C ALA A 540 -17.77 53.23 4.67
N VAL A 541 -16.88 52.70 3.83
CA VAL A 541 -15.47 52.51 4.14
C VAL A 541 -14.76 53.86 4.14
N THR A 542 -13.89 54.11 5.13
CA THR A 542 -13.05 55.31 5.20
C THR A 542 -12.23 55.48 3.93
N ALA A 543 -12.30 56.67 3.33
CA ALA A 543 -11.70 56.95 2.04
C ALA A 543 -10.19 56.63 2.01
N GLY A 544 -9.78 55.90 0.96
CA GLY A 544 -8.39 55.48 0.75
C GLY A 544 -7.92 54.33 1.65
N THR A 545 -8.79 53.74 2.48
CA THR A 545 -8.47 52.52 3.22
C THR A 545 -8.96 51.28 2.46
N SER A 546 -8.26 50.15 2.63
CA SER A 546 -8.66 48.87 2.00
C SER A 546 -9.06 47.86 3.07
N PRO A 547 -9.96 46.90 2.74
CA PRO A 547 -10.32 45.83 3.66
C PRO A 547 -9.19 44.79 3.82
N THR A 548 -9.37 43.90 4.78
CA THR A 548 -8.63 42.63 4.90
C THR A 548 -9.61 41.49 5.14
N ALA A 549 -9.25 40.27 4.76
CA ALA A 549 -10.10 39.08 4.93
C ALA A 549 -9.31 37.93 5.55
N VAL A 550 -9.94 37.16 6.44
CA VAL A 550 -9.35 36.01 7.12
C VAL A 550 -10.41 34.95 7.36
N VAL A 551 -9.99 33.68 7.46
CA VAL A 551 -10.85 32.58 7.90
C VAL A 551 -10.51 32.22 9.34
N MET A 552 -11.53 32.17 10.19
CA MET A 552 -11.42 31.73 11.58
C MET A 552 -12.67 30.92 11.93
N ASP A 553 -12.51 29.80 12.63
CA ASP A 553 -13.61 28.94 13.08
C ASP A 553 -14.56 28.46 11.95
N GLY A 554 -14.02 28.32 10.73
CA GLY A 554 -14.81 27.96 9.56
C GLY A 554 -15.69 29.08 9.01
N GLU A 555 -15.46 30.33 9.42
CA GLU A 555 -16.19 31.52 8.99
C GLU A 555 -15.26 32.49 8.26
N VAL A 556 -15.78 33.16 7.23
CA VAL A 556 -15.09 34.28 6.57
C VAL A 556 -15.33 35.55 7.38
N ARG A 557 -14.27 36.29 7.68
CA ARG A 557 -14.30 37.57 8.39
C ARG A 557 -13.60 38.64 7.57
N ILE A 558 -14.23 39.79 7.39
CA ILE A 558 -13.71 40.94 6.64
C ILE A 558 -13.65 42.14 7.58
N PHE A 559 -12.49 42.77 7.70
CA PHE A 559 -12.30 43.98 8.51
C PHE A 559 -11.99 45.17 7.64
N PHE A 560 -12.59 46.32 7.94
CA PHE A 560 -12.40 47.57 7.20
C PHE A 560 -12.54 48.77 8.15
N ALA A 561 -12.00 49.93 7.77
CA ALA A 561 -12.22 51.16 8.52
C ALA A 561 -13.55 51.81 8.13
N ASP A 562 -14.32 52.20 9.13
CA ASP A 562 -15.70 52.64 9.03
C ASP A 562 -15.78 54.17 9.15
N ALA A 563 -16.14 54.83 8.05
CA ALA A 563 -16.23 56.28 7.97
C ALA A 563 -17.34 56.87 8.87
N THR A 564 -18.30 56.04 9.27
CA THR A 564 -19.44 56.45 10.12
C THR A 564 -19.14 56.26 11.61
N LEU A 565 -18.08 55.52 11.93
CA LEU A 565 -17.65 55.21 13.29
C LEU A 565 -16.30 55.86 13.63
N ASN A 566 -16.08 57.12 13.23
CA ASN A 566 -14.82 57.84 13.46
C ASN A 566 -13.57 57.08 12.96
N ASP A 567 -13.68 56.45 11.78
CA ASP A 567 -12.61 55.69 11.14
C ASP A 567 -12.08 54.49 11.96
N THR A 568 -12.87 53.97 12.91
CA THR A 568 -12.53 52.74 13.64
C THR A 568 -12.86 51.50 12.78
N LEU A 569 -12.49 50.30 13.26
CA LEU A 569 -12.72 49.08 12.50
C LEU A 569 -14.14 48.55 12.64
N THR A 570 -14.68 48.00 11.56
CA THR A 570 -15.93 47.22 11.54
C THR A 570 -15.66 45.85 10.91
N GLU A 571 -16.31 44.82 11.42
CA GLU A 571 -16.24 43.44 10.94
C GLU A 571 -17.52 43.03 10.21
N TRP A 572 -17.36 42.40 9.05
CA TRP A 572 -18.37 41.53 8.45
C TRP A 572 -17.99 40.07 8.65
N ARG A 573 -18.90 39.26 9.19
CA ARG A 573 -18.67 37.84 9.47
C ARG A 573 -19.74 36.95 8.82
N LEU A 574 -19.31 35.94 8.06
CA LEU A 574 -20.19 34.95 7.46
C LEU A 574 -20.45 33.81 8.46
N SER A 575 -21.53 33.93 9.24
CA SER A 575 -21.92 32.96 10.26
C SER A 575 -23.26 32.30 9.92
N GLY A 576 -23.31 30.97 9.93
CA GLY A 576 -24.53 30.21 9.60
C GLY A 576 -25.12 30.55 8.22
N GLY A 577 -24.27 30.93 7.25
CA GLY A 577 -24.68 31.33 5.90
C GLY A 577 -25.23 32.75 5.78
N ARG A 578 -25.14 33.58 6.83
CA ARG A 578 -25.54 35.00 6.82
C ARG A 578 -24.37 35.90 7.16
N TRP A 579 -24.33 37.06 6.50
CA TRP A 579 -23.38 38.12 6.85
C TRP A 579 -23.90 38.91 8.04
N LEU A 580 -23.07 39.03 9.07
CA LEU A 580 -23.34 39.78 10.30
C LEU A 580 -22.33 40.92 10.41
N GLU A 581 -22.83 42.13 10.65
CA GLU A 581 -22.02 43.32 10.87
C GLU A 581 -21.76 43.53 12.37
N GLN A 582 -20.53 43.91 12.72
CA GLN A 582 -20.17 44.30 14.07
C GLN A 582 -19.11 45.40 14.06
N GLY A 583 -19.48 46.60 14.53
CA GLY A 583 -18.52 47.67 14.80
C GLY A 583 -17.59 47.32 15.96
N LEU A 584 -16.30 47.61 15.80
CA LEU A 584 -15.27 47.44 16.81
C LEU A 584 -14.87 48.81 17.36
N TYR A 585 -15.11 49.03 18.66
CA TYR A 585 -14.74 50.28 19.35
C TYR A 585 -13.24 50.33 19.63
N VAL A 586 -12.47 50.56 18.57
CA VAL A 586 -11.00 50.67 18.59
C VAL A 586 -10.55 52.12 18.35
N ASP A 587 -9.25 52.39 18.30
CA ASP A 587 -8.75 53.71 17.90
C ASP A 587 -8.90 53.87 16.37
N ALA A 588 -9.10 55.10 15.90
CA ALA A 588 -9.22 55.42 14.48
C ALA A 588 -8.01 54.91 13.66
N MET A 589 -8.27 54.39 12.46
CA MET A 589 -7.25 53.88 11.54
C MET A 589 -6.70 55.00 10.65
N ALA A 590 -5.41 54.94 10.33
CA ALA A 590 -4.77 55.89 9.43
C ALA A 590 -5.27 55.71 7.98
N THR A 591 -5.59 56.82 7.31
CA THR A 591 -5.99 56.80 5.89
C THR A 591 -4.85 56.30 4.99
N GLY A 592 -5.19 55.69 3.85
CA GLY A 592 -4.19 55.12 2.95
C GLY A 592 -3.58 53.79 3.44
N THR A 593 -4.15 53.17 4.48
CA THR A 593 -3.66 51.90 5.05
C THR A 593 -4.73 50.80 4.98
N ARG A 594 -4.33 49.57 5.31
CA ARG A 594 -5.23 48.43 5.49
C ARG A 594 -4.92 47.69 6.79
N PRO A 595 -5.92 47.06 7.42
CA PRO A 595 -5.66 46.13 8.51
C PRO A 595 -4.99 44.84 8.00
N SER A 596 -4.32 44.14 8.90
CA SER A 596 -3.77 42.79 8.70
C SER A 596 -4.34 41.89 9.78
N ALA A 597 -4.72 40.67 9.40
CA ALA A 597 -5.28 39.69 10.32
C ALA A 597 -4.54 38.35 10.22
N VAL A 598 -4.32 37.70 11.35
CA VAL A 598 -3.73 36.35 11.41
C VAL A 598 -4.33 35.56 12.57
N VAL A 599 -4.53 34.27 12.38
CA VAL A 599 -5.13 33.37 13.38
C VAL A 599 -4.05 32.46 13.97
N SER A 600 -4.00 32.35 15.30
CA SER A 600 -3.12 31.47 16.07
C SER A 600 -3.95 30.61 17.02
N GLY A 601 -4.18 29.35 16.66
CA GLY A 601 -5.17 28.51 17.35
C GLY A 601 -6.55 29.17 17.32
N ASP A 602 -7.14 29.38 18.49
CA ASP A 602 -8.45 30.03 18.65
C ASP A 602 -8.34 31.55 18.89
N THR A 603 -7.16 32.14 18.61
CA THR A 603 -6.91 33.58 18.79
C THR A 603 -6.80 34.27 17.44
N LEU A 604 -7.64 35.27 17.20
CA LEU A 604 -7.48 36.20 16.08
C LEU A 604 -6.61 37.37 16.53
N HIS A 605 -5.56 37.67 15.77
CA HIS A 605 -4.77 38.89 15.91
C HIS A 605 -5.12 39.84 14.76
N LEU A 606 -5.55 41.05 15.09
CA LEU A 606 -5.91 42.11 14.16
C LEU A 606 -4.99 43.30 14.38
N LEU A 607 -4.29 43.72 13.32
CA LEU A 607 -3.24 44.72 13.37
C LEU A 607 -3.49 45.81 12.36
N TYR A 608 -3.25 47.06 12.74
CA TYR A 608 -3.48 48.21 11.87
C TYR A 608 -2.64 49.41 12.31
N VAL A 609 -2.57 50.41 11.45
CA VAL A 609 -1.91 51.67 11.76
C VAL A 609 -2.92 52.62 12.37
N SER A 610 -2.68 53.06 13.61
CA SER A 610 -3.53 54.04 14.28
C SER A 610 -3.31 55.44 13.68
N ALA A 611 -4.40 56.17 13.42
CA ALA A 611 -4.37 57.57 13.04
C ALA A 611 -3.72 58.44 14.14
N ALA A 612 -3.83 58.02 15.40
CA ALA A 612 -3.17 58.67 16.53
C ALA A 612 -1.66 58.37 16.51
N GLY A 613 -0.89 59.27 15.92
CA GLY A 613 0.57 59.21 15.92
C GLY A 613 1.19 58.28 14.86
N SER A 614 0.39 57.70 13.96
CA SER A 614 0.86 56.77 12.90
C SER A 614 1.65 55.59 13.49
N THR A 615 1.11 54.97 14.53
CA THR A 615 1.78 53.86 15.26
C THR A 615 1.03 52.55 15.11
N MET A 616 1.72 51.43 15.29
CA MET A 616 1.12 50.10 15.19
C MET A 616 0.20 49.78 16.38
N ALA A 617 -1.04 49.41 16.10
CA ALA A 617 -2.01 48.90 17.06
C ALA A 617 -2.24 47.41 16.83
N ALA A 618 -2.28 46.62 17.90
CA ALA A 618 -2.57 45.19 17.84
C ALA A 618 -3.69 44.81 18.81
N TRP A 619 -4.71 44.18 18.26
CA TRP A 619 -5.85 43.66 18.97
C TRP A 619 -5.85 42.15 18.86
N ARG A 620 -6.26 41.49 19.93
CA ARG A 620 -6.46 40.04 19.94
C ARG A 620 -7.87 39.71 20.38
N TRP A 621 -8.49 38.72 19.75
CA TRP A 621 -9.80 38.22 20.12
C TRP A 621 -9.71 36.73 20.43
N THR A 622 -10.35 36.31 21.52
CA THR A 622 -10.64 34.91 21.79
C THR A 622 -12.13 34.75 22.11
N ALA A 623 -12.68 33.56 21.88
CA ALA A 623 -14.07 33.27 22.27
C ALA A 623 -14.29 33.41 23.79
N ALA A 624 -13.28 33.12 24.60
CA ALA A 624 -13.39 33.13 26.07
C ALA A 624 -13.36 34.54 26.68
N SER A 625 -12.59 35.45 26.10
CA SER A 625 -12.26 36.73 26.73
C SER A 625 -12.57 37.97 25.87
N GLY A 626 -13.00 37.76 24.61
CA GLY A 626 -13.33 38.84 23.70
C GLY A 626 -12.10 39.62 23.23
N TRP A 627 -12.31 40.87 22.84
CA TRP A 627 -11.28 41.75 22.31
C TRP A 627 -10.39 42.32 23.42
N HIS A 628 -9.08 42.19 23.25
CA HIS A 628 -8.06 42.81 24.08
C HIS A 628 -7.09 43.62 23.23
N HIS A 629 -6.70 44.78 23.73
CA HIS A 629 -5.83 45.72 23.05
C HIS A 629 -4.40 45.69 23.62
N SER A 630 -3.43 45.81 22.73
CA SER A 630 -2.01 46.05 23.03
C SER A 630 -1.44 47.04 22.02
N ARG A 631 -0.69 48.05 22.49
CA ARG A 631 0.10 48.93 21.61
C ARG A 631 1.50 48.37 21.49
N LEU A 632 2.05 48.31 20.27
CA LEU A 632 3.44 47.91 20.01
C LEU A 632 4.38 49.09 20.29
N TYR A 633 4.41 49.52 21.56
CA TYR A 633 5.32 50.57 22.07
C TYR A 633 5.39 51.88 21.27
N GLN A 634 4.31 52.26 20.58
CA GLN A 634 4.25 53.46 19.73
C GLN A 634 5.32 53.48 18.63
N ASP A 635 5.64 52.32 18.06
CA ASP A 635 6.57 52.23 16.93
C ASP A 635 5.96 52.90 15.69
N PRO A 636 6.60 53.93 15.10
CA PRO A 636 6.00 54.69 14.02
C PRO A 636 6.12 53.94 12.69
N VAL A 637 5.01 53.97 11.96
CA VAL A 637 4.84 53.31 10.68
C VAL A 637 4.98 54.32 9.56
N ALA A 638 5.65 53.95 8.46
CA ALA A 638 5.81 54.83 7.32
C ALA A 638 4.44 55.20 6.70
N ALA A 639 4.27 56.46 6.30
CA ALA A 639 2.99 56.97 5.82
C ALA A 639 2.47 56.18 4.60
N GLY A 640 1.20 55.77 4.66
CA GLY A 640 0.54 54.99 3.60
C GLY A 640 1.04 53.55 3.47
N THR A 641 1.74 53.01 4.47
CA THR A 641 2.13 51.60 4.52
C THR A 641 1.32 50.86 5.58
N SER A 642 1.15 49.55 5.38
CA SER A 642 0.33 48.69 6.23
C SER A 642 1.16 47.53 6.78
N PRO A 643 0.79 46.97 7.94
CA PRO A 643 1.43 45.75 8.44
C PRO A 643 1.09 44.53 7.56
N SER A 644 1.94 43.51 7.64
CA SER A 644 1.64 42.15 7.18
C SER A 644 1.99 41.17 8.29
N ALA A 645 1.04 40.33 8.69
CA ALA A 645 1.21 39.39 9.78
C ALA A 645 1.06 37.93 9.35
N VAL A 646 1.86 37.04 9.94
CA VAL A 646 1.86 35.59 9.65
C VAL A 646 2.11 34.77 10.92
N LEU A 647 1.64 33.52 10.92
CA LEU A 647 1.90 32.56 11.98
C LEU A 647 3.01 31.59 11.54
N SER A 648 4.23 31.81 12.03
CA SER A 648 5.39 30.97 11.72
C SER A 648 5.74 30.13 12.95
N LYS A 649 5.72 28.80 12.81
CA LYS A 649 6.05 27.81 13.88
C LYS A 649 5.37 28.11 15.23
N GLY A 650 4.11 28.58 15.19
CA GLY A 650 3.32 28.91 16.37
C GLY A 650 3.54 30.31 16.95
N THR A 651 4.44 31.11 16.36
CA THR A 651 4.70 32.50 16.74
C THR A 651 4.08 33.44 15.73
N VAL A 652 3.37 34.47 16.22
CA VAL A 652 2.84 35.55 15.38
C VAL A 652 3.97 36.52 15.09
N HIS A 653 4.25 36.74 13.80
CA HIS A 653 5.17 37.75 13.29
C HIS A 653 4.37 38.88 12.65
N VAL A 654 4.85 40.11 12.80
CA VAL A 654 4.22 41.32 12.26
C VAL A 654 5.28 42.19 11.64
N PHE A 655 5.24 42.26 10.32
CA PHE A 655 6.17 43.03 9.52
C PHE A 655 5.56 44.38 9.16
N HIS A 656 6.30 45.46 9.37
CA HIS A 656 5.90 46.79 8.90
C HIS A 656 7.10 47.62 8.48
N VAL A 657 6.82 48.70 7.74
CA VAL A 657 7.83 49.68 7.37
C VAL A 657 8.01 50.66 8.53
N ASN A 658 9.21 50.72 9.10
CA ASN A 658 9.52 51.54 10.25
C ASN A 658 9.94 52.96 9.83
N ALA A 659 9.17 53.97 10.22
CA ALA A 659 9.42 55.36 9.83
C ALA A 659 10.68 55.97 10.47
N ARG A 660 11.12 55.46 11.62
CA ARG A 660 12.36 55.93 12.29
C ARG A 660 13.61 55.29 11.69
N ASN A 661 13.53 54.03 11.28
CA ASN A 661 14.67 53.25 10.81
C ASN A 661 14.85 53.34 9.30
N ASN A 662 14.93 54.55 8.74
CA ASN A 662 15.12 54.79 7.30
C ASN A 662 14.12 54.03 6.38
N HIS A 663 12.90 53.78 6.85
CA HIS A 663 11.89 52.98 6.16
C HIS A 663 12.35 51.54 5.83
N THR A 664 13.13 50.91 6.70
CA THR A 664 13.38 49.45 6.64
C THR A 664 12.24 48.66 7.30
N ILE A 665 12.24 47.34 7.11
CA ILE A 665 11.26 46.44 7.73
C ILE A 665 11.62 46.19 9.20
N SER A 666 10.62 46.18 10.08
CA SER A 666 10.72 45.65 11.44
C SER A 666 9.79 44.45 11.60
N ASP A 667 10.27 43.42 12.30
CA ASP A 667 9.48 42.25 12.70
C ASP A 667 9.12 42.36 14.18
N TRP A 668 7.84 42.28 14.50
CA TRP A 668 7.38 42.15 15.88
C TRP A 668 6.86 40.74 16.12
N THR A 669 7.42 40.06 17.12
CA THR A 669 7.01 38.72 17.52
C THR A 669 6.23 38.74 18.82
N TRP A 670 5.22 37.89 18.92
CA TRP A 670 4.49 37.65 20.18
C TRP A 670 5.11 36.47 20.95
N ASP A 671 5.57 36.71 22.19
CA ASP A 671 6.01 35.68 23.13
C ASP A 671 5.12 35.62 24.40
N ALA A 672 5.51 34.82 25.40
CA ALA A 672 4.76 34.67 26.65
C ALA A 672 4.63 35.98 27.47
N ASN A 673 5.50 36.96 27.22
CA ASN A 673 5.56 38.23 27.93
C ASN A 673 5.03 39.42 27.09
N GLY A 674 4.71 39.20 25.81
CA GLY A 674 4.08 40.19 24.92
C GLY A 674 4.84 40.39 23.62
N TRP A 675 4.77 41.62 23.08
CA TRP A 675 5.41 41.98 21.82
C TRP A 675 6.89 42.30 22.00
N VAL A 676 7.74 41.69 21.17
CA VAL A 676 9.18 41.93 21.09
C VAL A 676 9.55 42.36 19.68
N GLN A 677 10.33 43.44 19.53
CA GLN A 677 10.77 43.95 18.24
C GLN A 677 12.12 43.37 17.81
N HIS A 678 12.21 43.02 16.54
CA HIS A 678 13.41 42.61 15.83
C HIS A 678 13.56 43.45 14.56
N PRO A 679 14.34 44.55 14.60
CA PRO A 679 14.58 45.37 13.42
C PRO A 679 15.34 44.58 12.34
N LEU A 680 14.90 44.66 11.08
CA LEU A 680 15.60 44.06 9.95
C LEU A 680 16.40 45.15 9.23
N TRP A 681 17.70 45.19 9.51
CA TRP A 681 18.62 46.19 8.96
C TRP A 681 19.03 45.80 7.53
N GLY A 682 18.39 46.42 6.54
CA GLY A 682 18.68 46.20 5.12
C GLY A 682 18.16 47.35 4.25
N HIS A 683 17.81 47.05 3.01
CA HIS A 683 17.34 48.04 2.04
C HIS A 683 16.04 48.74 2.45
N ARG A 684 15.94 50.01 2.06
CA ARG A 684 14.75 50.85 2.22
C ARG A 684 13.56 50.33 1.39
N VAL A 685 12.37 50.39 1.99
CA VAL A 685 11.10 50.10 1.31
C VAL A 685 10.62 51.33 0.53
N ALA A 686 10.12 51.12 -0.69
CA ALA A 686 9.55 52.14 -1.54
C ALA A 686 8.37 52.89 -0.87
N ALA A 687 8.26 54.18 -1.14
CA ALA A 687 7.22 55.02 -0.55
C ALA A 687 5.81 54.46 -0.86
N ARG A 688 4.97 54.36 0.18
CA ARG A 688 3.59 53.83 0.13
C ARG A 688 3.47 52.37 -0.31
N SER A 689 4.57 51.62 -0.35
CA SER A 689 4.52 50.16 -0.51
C SER A 689 4.56 49.50 0.88
N SER A 690 3.74 48.47 1.04
CA SER A 690 3.70 47.63 2.24
C SER A 690 4.43 46.32 2.00
N PRO A 691 4.96 45.66 3.04
CA PRO A 691 5.46 44.28 2.92
C PRO A 691 4.30 43.29 2.73
N SER A 692 4.59 42.13 2.16
CA SER A 692 3.70 40.97 2.13
C SER A 692 4.44 39.74 2.62
N ALA A 693 3.95 39.14 3.70
CA ALA A 693 4.58 38.01 4.35
C ALA A 693 3.78 36.73 4.16
N ILE A 694 4.48 35.61 3.99
CA ILE A 694 3.95 34.24 3.97
C ILE A 694 4.84 33.33 4.80
N VAL A 695 4.44 32.06 4.91
CA VAL A 695 5.20 31.01 5.58
C VAL A 695 5.52 29.92 4.58
N SER A 696 6.78 29.51 4.53
CA SER A 696 7.25 28.40 3.69
C SER A 696 6.71 27.05 4.18
N THR A 697 6.88 26.00 3.38
CA THR A 697 6.53 24.62 3.77
C THR A 697 7.31 24.11 4.99
N ALA A 698 8.51 24.64 5.23
CA ALA A 698 9.30 24.36 6.43
C ALA A 698 8.78 25.10 7.68
N GLY A 699 7.75 25.95 7.53
CA GLY A 699 7.21 26.79 8.59
C GLY A 699 7.99 28.08 8.82
N ASP A 700 9.00 28.39 8.00
CA ASP A 700 9.83 29.61 8.13
C ASP A 700 9.19 30.82 7.43
N PRO A 701 9.30 32.04 7.99
CA PRO A 701 8.68 33.23 7.43
C PRO A 701 9.46 33.76 6.21
N LEU A 702 8.72 34.26 5.22
CA LEU A 702 9.23 34.93 4.02
C LEU A 702 8.52 36.26 3.89
N VAL A 703 9.26 37.36 3.68
CA VAL A 703 8.69 38.72 3.62
C VAL A 703 9.14 39.43 2.36
N PHE A 704 8.20 39.73 1.48
CA PHE A 704 8.44 40.41 0.22
C PHE A 704 8.13 41.89 0.33
N PHE A 705 8.95 42.73 -0.29
CA PHE A 705 8.74 44.17 -0.32
C PHE A 705 9.32 44.78 -1.59
N VAL A 706 8.91 46.02 -1.87
CA VAL A 706 9.47 46.81 -2.97
C VAL A 706 10.66 47.60 -2.44
N ASP A 707 11.83 47.29 -2.95
CA ASP A 707 13.10 47.91 -2.59
C ASP A 707 13.31 49.20 -3.41
N ASP A 708 13.70 50.29 -2.75
CA ASP A 708 13.95 51.59 -3.38
C ASP A 708 15.32 52.18 -3.03
N GLU A 709 16.24 51.40 -2.43
CA GLU A 709 17.56 51.90 -2.01
C GLU A 709 18.36 52.48 -3.19
N ASN A 710 18.23 51.84 -4.37
CA ASN A 710 18.92 52.24 -5.60
C ASN A 710 17.96 52.84 -6.65
N ASN A 711 16.75 53.26 -6.23
CA ASN A 711 15.69 53.76 -7.12
C ASN A 711 15.32 52.76 -8.26
N ASN A 712 15.54 51.47 -8.03
CA ASN A 712 15.23 50.40 -8.97
C ASN A 712 13.80 49.85 -8.77
N ARG A 713 13.17 50.00 -7.59
CA ARG A 713 11.80 49.52 -7.32
C ARG A 713 11.62 48.04 -7.66
N GLU A 714 12.62 47.23 -7.33
CA GLU A 714 12.59 45.77 -7.54
C GLU A 714 11.92 45.05 -6.36
N THR A 715 11.47 43.82 -6.58
CA THR A 715 11.01 42.96 -5.49
C THR A 715 12.20 42.35 -4.76
N THR A 716 12.26 42.55 -3.45
CA THR A 716 13.27 41.96 -2.56
C THR A 716 12.55 41.16 -1.47
N ALA A 717 13.18 40.09 -1.00
CA ALA A 717 12.66 39.25 0.08
C ALA A 717 13.60 39.24 1.28
N TRP A 718 13.04 39.20 2.48
CA TRP A 718 13.70 38.68 3.66
C TRP A 718 13.36 37.21 3.82
N VAL A 719 14.39 36.37 3.96
CA VAL A 719 14.27 34.93 4.16
C VAL A 719 14.94 34.54 5.48
N TRP A 720 14.31 33.62 6.21
CA TRP A 720 14.90 33.07 7.43
C TRP A 720 15.81 31.89 7.09
N ALA A 721 17.12 32.04 7.30
CA ALA A 721 18.15 31.05 6.95
C ALA A 721 18.58 30.20 8.16
N GLY A 722 17.62 29.71 8.95
CA GLY A 722 17.88 28.86 10.12
C GLY A 722 18.78 29.55 11.14
N THR A 723 19.94 28.96 11.43
CA THR A 723 20.91 29.51 12.40
C THR A 723 21.57 30.81 11.94
N ALA A 724 21.54 31.13 10.64
CA ALA A 724 22.07 32.38 10.11
C ALA A 724 21.09 33.56 10.24
N GLY A 725 19.87 33.32 10.72
CA GLY A 725 18.84 34.35 10.90
C GLY A 725 18.34 34.95 9.59
N TRP A 726 17.85 36.19 9.66
CA TRP A 726 17.31 36.93 8.53
C TRP A 726 18.38 37.28 7.48
N GLN A 727 18.09 36.99 6.21
CA GLN A 727 18.95 37.32 5.06
C GLN A 727 18.12 37.98 3.96
N GLN A 728 18.70 38.97 3.25
CA GLN A 728 18.06 39.54 2.06
C GLN A 728 18.33 38.67 0.84
N ALA A 729 17.27 38.35 0.11
CA ALA A 729 17.31 37.71 -1.20
C ALA A 729 16.74 38.68 -2.23
N PHE A 730 17.59 39.11 -3.17
CA PHE A 730 17.21 40.00 -4.25
C PHE A 730 16.71 39.19 -5.44
N LEU A 731 15.46 39.41 -5.86
CA LEU A 731 14.87 38.61 -6.95
C LEU A 731 15.33 39.12 -8.34
N HIS A 732 15.72 40.38 -8.45
CA HIS A 732 16.22 41.04 -9.66
C HIS A 732 15.32 40.87 -10.90
N GLY A 733 14.44 41.84 -11.14
CA GLY A 733 13.57 41.85 -12.32
C GLY A 733 12.95 43.21 -12.63
N GLU A 734 11.81 43.20 -13.32
CA GLU A 734 11.12 44.43 -13.74
C GLU A 734 10.54 45.24 -12.56
N ARG A 735 10.40 46.54 -12.77
CA ARG A 735 10.08 47.50 -11.71
C ARG A 735 8.63 47.40 -11.26
N VAL A 736 8.42 47.55 -9.97
CA VAL A 736 7.09 47.64 -9.35
C VAL A 736 6.52 49.06 -9.53
N ALA A 737 5.23 49.14 -9.84
CA ALA A 737 4.52 50.41 -9.99
C ALA A 737 4.53 51.21 -8.68
N ALA A 738 4.76 52.53 -8.79
CA ALA A 738 4.90 53.39 -7.63
C ALA A 738 3.61 53.39 -6.77
N GLY A 739 3.78 53.26 -5.45
CA GLY A 739 2.68 53.23 -4.50
C GLY A 739 1.83 51.96 -4.53
N THR A 740 2.32 50.88 -5.15
CA THR A 740 1.70 49.54 -5.10
C THR A 740 2.54 48.60 -4.24
N SER A 741 1.91 47.60 -3.66
CA SER A 741 2.53 46.60 -2.78
C SER A 741 2.48 45.22 -3.43
N PRO A 742 3.46 44.33 -3.18
CA PRO A 742 3.37 42.94 -3.59
C PRO A 742 2.29 42.21 -2.78
N SER A 743 1.83 41.07 -3.30
CA SER A 743 0.97 40.13 -2.58
C SER A 743 1.50 38.72 -2.79
N ALA A 744 1.83 38.04 -1.70
CA ALA A 744 2.44 36.72 -1.72
C ALA A 744 1.49 35.65 -1.19
N VAL A 745 1.58 34.44 -1.77
CA VAL A 745 0.88 33.23 -1.33
C VAL A 745 1.78 32.01 -1.46
N MET A 746 1.44 30.93 -0.76
CA MET A 746 2.19 29.67 -0.80
C MET A 746 1.25 28.55 -1.28
N THR A 747 1.56 27.97 -2.44
CA THR A 747 0.74 26.92 -3.07
C THR A 747 1.64 25.88 -3.71
N ASP A 748 1.32 24.58 -3.58
CA ASP A 748 2.14 23.48 -4.12
C ASP A 748 3.64 23.61 -3.79
N GLU A 749 3.92 23.94 -2.52
CA GLU A 749 5.29 24.18 -2.02
C GLU A 749 6.05 25.31 -2.74
N THR A 750 5.34 26.09 -3.56
CA THR A 750 5.86 27.17 -4.39
C THR A 750 5.35 28.51 -3.85
N PRO A 751 6.23 29.41 -3.42
CA PRO A 751 5.83 30.77 -3.14
C PRO A 751 5.57 31.51 -4.46
N HIS A 752 4.40 32.13 -4.55
CA HIS A 752 4.01 33.06 -5.62
C HIS A 752 3.98 34.47 -5.06
N VAL A 753 4.52 35.45 -5.79
CA VAL A 753 4.54 36.86 -5.39
C VAL A 753 4.08 37.71 -6.56
N TYR A 754 2.85 38.21 -6.43
CA TYR A 754 2.21 39.04 -7.43
C TYR A 754 2.55 40.50 -7.20
N TYR A 755 2.87 41.23 -8.27
CA TYR A 755 3.08 42.67 -8.21
C TYR A 755 2.59 43.37 -9.48
N VAL A 756 2.37 44.68 -9.35
CA VAL A 756 1.98 45.53 -10.48
C VAL A 756 3.24 45.98 -11.22
N ASN A 757 3.38 45.57 -12.48
CA ASN A 757 4.61 45.74 -13.23
C ASN A 757 4.62 47.05 -14.04
N ALA A 758 5.42 48.02 -13.59
CA ALA A 758 5.52 49.35 -14.19
C ALA A 758 6.07 49.30 -15.62
N ASP A 759 6.91 48.32 -15.93
CA ASP A 759 7.55 48.18 -17.25
C ASP A 759 6.65 47.45 -18.25
N ARG A 760 5.51 46.89 -17.79
CA ARG A 760 4.51 46.16 -18.59
C ARG A 760 3.13 46.80 -18.49
N ALA A 761 3.08 48.12 -18.66
CA ALA A 761 1.83 48.89 -18.66
C ALA A 761 0.97 48.72 -17.38
N ASN A 762 1.61 48.41 -16.24
CA ASN A 762 0.96 48.09 -14.96
C ASN A 762 0.10 46.82 -15.01
N SER A 763 0.48 45.79 -15.77
CA SER A 763 -0.12 44.46 -15.68
C SER A 763 0.37 43.70 -14.44
N ILE A 764 -0.28 42.57 -14.10
CA ILE A 764 0.20 41.68 -13.05
C ILE A 764 1.40 40.86 -13.54
N THR A 765 2.39 40.68 -12.68
CA THR A 765 3.49 39.72 -12.87
C THR A 765 3.60 38.83 -11.63
N ASP A 766 3.81 37.54 -11.85
CA ASP A 766 4.01 36.53 -10.81
C ASP A 766 5.50 36.17 -10.72
N TRP A 767 6.08 36.32 -9.54
CA TRP A 767 7.33 35.67 -9.18
C TRP A 767 7.03 34.31 -8.53
N SER A 768 7.50 33.24 -9.14
CA SER A 768 7.43 31.89 -8.58
C SER A 768 8.82 31.33 -8.31
N TRP A 769 9.01 30.59 -7.22
CA TRP A 769 10.27 29.92 -6.92
C TRP A 769 10.18 28.41 -7.12
N THR A 770 11.17 27.83 -7.79
CA THR A 770 11.32 26.37 -7.87
C THR A 770 12.73 25.94 -7.45
N THR A 771 12.86 24.74 -6.91
CA THR A 771 14.16 24.16 -6.54
C THR A 771 15.12 24.01 -7.73
N THR A 772 14.59 23.90 -8.95
CA THR A 772 15.38 23.65 -10.16
C THR A 772 15.82 24.94 -10.87
N ARG A 773 15.04 26.03 -10.78
CA ARG A 773 15.31 27.28 -11.51
C ARG A 773 15.45 28.52 -10.62
N GLY A 774 15.22 28.40 -9.32
CA GLY A 774 15.11 29.55 -8.43
C GLY A 774 13.89 30.41 -8.75
N TRP A 775 13.99 31.72 -8.48
CA TRP A 775 12.94 32.70 -8.78
C TRP A 775 12.80 32.93 -10.28
N GLN A 776 11.57 32.94 -10.78
CA GLN A 776 11.22 33.13 -12.19
C GLN A 776 10.03 34.08 -12.32
N GLN A 777 10.05 34.95 -13.34
CA GLN A 777 8.92 35.82 -13.66
C GLN A 777 8.00 35.18 -14.69
N THR A 778 6.71 35.14 -14.37
CA THR A 778 5.63 34.84 -15.32
C THR A 778 4.80 36.11 -15.52
N PHE A 779 4.79 36.61 -16.75
CA PHE A 779 4.05 37.81 -17.10
C PHE A 779 2.60 37.46 -17.41
N LEU A 780 1.66 38.00 -16.62
CA LEU A 780 0.23 37.80 -16.83
C LEU A 780 -0.29 38.88 -17.77
N TRP A 781 -0.13 38.64 -19.07
CA TRP A 781 -0.48 39.58 -20.14
C TRP A 781 -1.99 39.82 -20.19
N GLY A 782 -2.37 41.09 -20.31
CA GLY A 782 -3.76 41.47 -20.50
C GLY A 782 -4.01 42.88 -19.99
N HIS A 783 -4.59 42.97 -18.80
CA HIS A 783 -5.23 44.18 -18.33
C HIS A 783 -4.38 44.99 -17.37
N ARG A 784 -4.62 46.31 -17.38
CA ARG A 784 -3.93 47.27 -16.53
C ARG A 784 -4.56 47.31 -15.13
N VAL A 785 -3.71 47.27 -14.11
CA VAL A 785 -4.13 47.52 -12.72
C VAL A 785 -4.40 49.02 -12.51
N ALA A 786 -5.48 49.33 -11.80
CA ALA A 786 -5.83 50.70 -11.44
C ALA A 786 -4.76 51.37 -10.57
N ALA A 787 -4.57 52.67 -10.79
CA ALA A 787 -3.52 53.42 -10.13
C ALA A 787 -3.71 53.43 -8.60
N GLY A 788 -2.64 53.12 -7.86
CA GLY A 788 -2.66 53.05 -6.41
C GLY A 788 -3.36 51.81 -5.82
N SER A 789 -3.80 50.88 -6.67
CA SER A 789 -4.30 49.58 -6.21
C SER A 789 -3.22 48.51 -6.26
N SER A 790 -3.29 47.56 -5.34
CA SER A 790 -2.37 46.42 -5.23
C SER A 790 -3.15 45.11 -5.41
N PRO A 791 -2.52 44.05 -5.96
CA PRO A 791 -3.15 42.73 -6.05
C PRO A 791 -3.45 42.13 -4.68
N ALA A 792 -4.37 41.16 -4.66
CA ALA A 792 -4.66 40.28 -3.53
C ALA A 792 -4.59 38.83 -3.99
N GLY A 793 -3.50 38.15 -3.65
CA GLY A 793 -3.33 36.71 -3.85
C GLY A 793 -4.00 35.91 -2.74
N TRP A 794 -4.49 34.71 -3.06
CA TRP A 794 -5.13 33.81 -2.09
C TRP A 794 -5.09 32.33 -2.52
#